data_AF-A0A1S4F809-F1
#
_entry.id   AF-A0A1S4F809-F1
#
_cell.length_a   1.000
_cell.length_b   1.000
_cell.length_c   1.000
_cell.angle_alpha   90.00
_cell.angle_beta   90.00
_cell.angle_gamma   90.00
#
_symmetry.space_group_name_H-M   'P 1'
#
loop_
_entity.id
_entity.type
_entity.pdbx_description
1 polymer ?
#
loop_
_entity_poly.entity_id
_entity_poly.type
_entity_poly.pdbx_seq_one_letter_code
_entity_poly.pdbx_strand_id
1 'polypeptide(L)'
;MIHVGDNTWNLRVFITDLQVEKTLRVRGDLHIGGVMLKLVDPDNPKDWSDHALWWPARNIWLTRTKSTLDQVGLHADALLHFTPMHKTLRVQMPDLRYLDCRVDYSIKTFGAVVALCKDLGIRHPEELSLCKPLEPAHLKKNYADLPKKKFPVEQNGNAARDFVHPAPDTNTFIPATATGFHGSSGSLDGPTNGGPFSCAPVQHPHYTPNKPALQSTPISSPTGTLRHNYTNGHTSFNESTSSLGDAIDNLAYSPCAPSPEARSRLVKPKTLVERARMNVGWLDSSLSIMEQGIREFDTLCLRFKYYTFFDLNPKYDQVRINQLYEQAKWQLQNEEIECTEEEMLMFGALQFQVNLQNEVPQPDSGIDTSSLDNAADDDVDAALRELQITLEGPSNGHNAGDITHIPELTDYLRFLKPKKFTLKGYKRYWFTYKDLHLHLYKSKDDARSNNPPQVSINLRGCEVTPEVNLSQNKFNIKLEVPLEQNSNSEMWIRCDSEDQYAKWMAACRLASKGRSLADSSYDSEVSSIKSFLSMQKPAQAPAVAINPNNIDPNEYLSARYAKKLKNKAVMRMLEAHANVKDLSLMDAKLSYIRAWQSLPEFGVTLFVIKFDGHKKEELLGVASNRIMKMDINTGDHLKTWRYNTMKAWNVNWEIKCMMIQFQGESIVFSSLSADCKVIHEFIGGYIFMSMRSKETNQTLNEELFHKLTGGWN
;
A
#
# COMPACT_ATOMS: atom_id res chain seq x y z
N MET A 1 -38.29 49.17 -27.39
CA MET A 1 -37.38 48.01 -27.36
C MET A 1 -36.42 48.21 -26.23
N ILE A 2 -36.56 47.43 -25.16
CA ILE A 2 -35.61 47.43 -24.04
C ILE A 2 -34.40 46.65 -24.56
N HIS A 3 -33.22 47.29 -24.62
CA HIS A 3 -31.97 46.59 -24.88
C HIS A 3 -31.77 45.56 -23.77
N VAL A 4 -32.08 44.30 -24.08
CA VAL A 4 -31.63 43.15 -23.29
C VAL A 4 -30.12 43.15 -23.42
N GLY A 5 -29.43 43.66 -22.40
CA GLY A 5 -27.97 43.66 -22.36
C GLY A 5 -27.45 42.23 -22.52
N ASP A 6 -26.35 42.07 -23.24
CA ASP A 6 -25.68 40.77 -23.37
C ASP A 6 -25.50 40.16 -21.97
N ASN A 7 -26.11 39.00 -21.70
CA ASN A 7 -26.03 38.25 -20.43
C ASN A 7 -24.62 37.66 -20.20
N THR A 8 -23.58 38.43 -20.48
CA THR A 8 -22.17 38.10 -20.36
C THR A 8 -21.56 38.84 -19.18
N TRP A 9 -20.64 38.21 -18.49
CA TRP A 9 -19.87 38.80 -17.40
C TRP A 9 -18.41 38.36 -17.46
N ASN A 10 -17.54 39.02 -16.70
CA ASN A 10 -16.11 38.79 -16.71
C ASN A 10 -15.70 37.84 -15.59
N LEU A 11 -15.17 36.67 -15.96
CA LEU A 11 -14.60 35.69 -15.04
C LEU A 11 -13.10 35.90 -14.89
N ARG A 12 -12.63 36.03 -13.65
CA ARG A 12 -11.21 36.12 -13.33
C ARG A 12 -10.64 34.73 -13.05
N VAL A 13 -9.57 34.39 -13.73
CA VAL A 13 -8.85 33.13 -13.56
C VAL A 13 -7.36 33.39 -13.39
N PHE A 14 -6.80 32.95 -12.26
CA PHE A 14 -5.38 33.01 -11.97
C PHE A 14 -4.70 31.70 -12.35
N ILE A 15 -3.73 31.75 -13.27
CA ILE A 15 -2.94 30.60 -13.71
C ILE A 15 -1.72 30.49 -12.78
N THR A 16 -1.69 29.48 -11.92
CA THR A 16 -0.79 29.45 -10.75
C THR A 16 0.69 29.26 -11.11
N ASP A 17 0.97 28.41 -12.09
CA ASP A 17 2.32 28.07 -12.55
C ASP A 17 2.95 29.13 -13.46
N LEU A 18 2.12 29.93 -14.13
CA LEU A 18 2.56 31.10 -14.91
C LEU A 18 2.53 32.40 -14.09
N GLN A 19 1.88 32.40 -12.93
CA GLN A 19 1.61 33.60 -12.12
C GLN A 19 0.93 34.73 -12.91
N VAL A 20 -0.01 34.37 -13.80
CA VAL A 20 -0.74 35.31 -14.67
C VAL A 20 -2.23 35.25 -14.38
N GLU A 21 -2.87 36.41 -14.24
CA GLU A 21 -4.33 36.52 -14.19
C GLU A 21 -4.90 36.78 -15.60
N LYS A 22 -5.87 35.97 -16.02
CA LYS A 22 -6.64 36.16 -17.24
C LYS A 22 -8.09 36.51 -16.89
N THR A 23 -8.66 37.43 -17.65
CA THR A 23 -10.09 37.76 -17.58
C THR A 23 -10.79 37.23 -18.83
N LEU A 24 -11.83 36.43 -18.65
CA LEU A 24 -12.61 35.83 -19.72
C LEU A 24 -14.04 36.36 -19.72
N ARG A 25 -14.52 36.81 -20.88
CA ARG A 25 -15.94 37.13 -21.07
C ARG A 25 -16.73 35.81 -21.26
N VAL A 26 -17.60 35.51 -20.31
CA VAL A 26 -18.36 34.25 -20.22
C VAL A 26 -19.86 34.52 -20.07
N ARG A 27 -20.67 33.48 -20.21
CA ARG A 27 -22.12 33.46 -19.95
C ARG A 27 -22.42 32.33 -18.97
N GLY A 28 -23.53 32.41 -18.24
CA GLY A 28 -23.94 31.40 -17.25
C GLY A 28 -24.13 29.98 -17.83
N ASP A 29 -24.52 29.89 -19.10
CA ASP A 29 -24.70 28.65 -19.86
C ASP A 29 -23.38 28.00 -20.33
N LEU A 30 -22.24 28.67 -20.18
CA LEU A 30 -20.94 28.13 -20.57
C LEU A 30 -20.54 26.97 -19.65
N HIS A 31 -20.09 25.86 -20.23
CA HIS A 31 -19.59 24.72 -19.48
C HIS A 31 -18.19 24.98 -18.91
N ILE A 32 -17.85 24.35 -17.78
CA ILE A 32 -16.51 24.41 -17.17
C ILE A 32 -15.41 24.04 -18.16
N GLY A 33 -15.60 22.97 -18.95
CA GLY A 33 -14.65 22.58 -20.00
C GLY A 33 -14.49 23.65 -21.08
N GLY A 34 -15.54 24.41 -21.38
CA GLY A 34 -15.48 25.54 -22.30
C GLY A 34 -14.67 26.72 -21.74
N VAL A 35 -14.70 26.93 -20.43
CA VAL A 35 -13.81 27.90 -19.76
C VAL A 35 -12.36 27.45 -19.89
N MET A 36 -12.05 26.18 -19.63
CA MET A 36 -10.69 25.63 -19.76
C MET A 36 -10.15 25.80 -21.19
N LEU A 37 -10.95 25.49 -22.22
CA LEU A 37 -10.55 25.67 -23.62
C LEU A 37 -10.25 27.12 -23.98
N LYS A 38 -10.96 28.09 -23.39
CA LYS A 38 -10.69 29.53 -23.59
C LYS A 38 -9.43 30.04 -22.88
N LEU A 39 -8.92 29.31 -21.87
CA LEU A 39 -7.70 29.68 -21.15
C LEU A 39 -6.43 29.26 -21.90
N VAL A 40 -6.51 28.15 -22.63
CA VAL A 40 -5.42 27.59 -23.42
C VAL A 40 -5.12 28.54 -24.59
N ASP A 41 -3.87 28.97 -24.66
CA ASP A 41 -3.38 29.84 -25.72
C ASP A 41 -2.94 28.99 -26.92
N PRO A 42 -3.56 29.14 -28.12
CA PRO A 42 -3.14 28.40 -29.30
C PRO A 42 -1.74 28.82 -29.79
N ASP A 43 -1.27 30.02 -29.45
CA ASP A 43 -0.02 30.58 -29.97
C ASP A 43 1.21 30.17 -29.13
N ASN A 44 1.00 29.66 -27.91
CA ASN A 44 2.06 29.14 -27.05
C ASN A 44 1.71 27.73 -26.51
N PRO A 45 2.08 26.66 -27.24
CA PRO A 45 1.70 25.30 -26.88
C PRO A 45 2.40 24.85 -25.59
N LYS A 46 1.61 24.75 -24.51
CA LYS A 46 1.98 24.15 -23.23
C LYS A 46 1.11 22.91 -22.99
N ASP A 47 1.64 21.91 -22.29
CA ASP A 47 0.83 20.79 -21.83
C ASP A 47 -0.06 21.24 -20.66
N TRP A 48 -1.37 21.17 -20.87
CA TRP A 48 -2.42 21.53 -19.90
C TRP A 48 -3.19 20.30 -19.38
N SER A 49 -2.75 19.10 -19.71
CA SER A 49 -3.45 17.84 -19.36
C SER A 49 -3.57 17.61 -17.86
N ASP A 50 -2.64 18.15 -17.07
CA ASP A 50 -2.61 18.09 -15.62
C ASP A 50 -3.29 19.30 -14.94
N HIS A 51 -3.93 20.22 -15.68
CA HIS A 51 -4.52 21.43 -15.10
C HIS A 51 -6.03 21.31 -14.90
N ALA A 52 -6.50 21.77 -13.75
CA ALA A 52 -7.92 21.87 -13.44
C ALA A 52 -8.27 23.21 -12.77
N LEU A 53 -9.56 23.52 -12.73
CA LEU A 53 -10.09 24.72 -12.10
C LEU A 53 -10.37 24.45 -10.61
N TRP A 54 -9.74 25.24 -9.76
CA TRP A 54 -9.93 25.29 -8.32
C TRP A 54 -10.69 26.57 -7.95
N TRP A 55 -11.66 26.49 -7.04
CA TRP A 55 -12.38 27.65 -6.53
C TRP A 55 -12.00 27.92 -5.06
N PRO A 56 -11.03 28.82 -4.79
CA PRO A 56 -10.56 29.11 -3.43
C PRO A 56 -11.65 29.52 -2.45
N ALA A 57 -12.58 30.39 -2.87
CA ALA A 57 -13.61 30.93 -1.97
C ALA A 57 -14.59 29.87 -1.48
N ARG A 58 -14.83 28.82 -2.28
CA ARG A 58 -15.65 27.67 -1.87
C ARG A 58 -14.85 26.47 -1.43
N ASN A 59 -13.52 26.52 -1.58
CA ASN A 59 -12.60 25.44 -1.26
C ASN A 59 -13.01 24.11 -1.93
N ILE A 60 -13.25 24.13 -3.25
CA ILE A 60 -13.66 22.96 -4.05
C ILE A 60 -12.97 22.93 -5.42
N TRP A 61 -12.78 21.72 -5.95
CA TRP A 61 -12.39 21.51 -7.35
C TRP A 61 -13.60 21.48 -8.28
N LEU A 62 -13.47 22.10 -9.45
CA LEU A 62 -14.49 22.09 -10.51
C LEU A 62 -14.21 20.94 -11.49
N THR A 63 -14.38 19.71 -11.03
CA THR A 63 -14.04 18.49 -11.79
C THR A 63 -15.07 18.12 -12.88
N ARG A 64 -16.31 18.58 -12.74
CA ARG A 64 -17.40 18.26 -13.68
C ARG A 64 -17.35 19.19 -14.90
N THR A 65 -16.52 18.85 -15.88
CA THR A 65 -16.31 19.65 -17.11
C THR A 65 -17.57 19.95 -17.91
N LYS A 66 -18.61 19.09 -17.80
CA LYS A 66 -19.91 19.26 -18.46
C LYS A 66 -20.89 20.17 -17.72
N SER A 67 -20.64 20.49 -16.45
CA SER A 67 -21.53 21.39 -15.70
C SER A 67 -21.41 22.82 -16.22
N THR A 68 -22.52 23.55 -16.23
CA THR A 68 -22.52 24.99 -16.58
C THR A 68 -22.08 25.84 -15.39
N LEU A 69 -21.63 27.07 -15.65
CA LEU A 69 -21.29 28.02 -14.58
C LEU A 69 -22.48 28.28 -13.65
N ASP A 70 -23.70 28.37 -14.20
CA ASP A 70 -24.93 28.54 -13.41
C ASP A 70 -25.22 27.32 -12.53
N GLN A 71 -25.03 26.09 -13.04
CA GLN A 71 -25.23 24.86 -12.24
C GLN A 71 -24.27 24.75 -11.06
N VAL A 72 -23.06 25.31 -11.21
CA VAL A 72 -22.05 25.36 -10.15
C VAL A 72 -22.30 26.56 -9.20
N GLY A 73 -23.16 27.50 -9.59
CA GLY A 73 -23.47 28.72 -8.85
C GLY A 73 -22.35 29.75 -8.89
N LEU A 74 -21.64 29.83 -10.01
CA LEU A 74 -20.47 30.67 -10.19
C LEU A 74 -20.85 32.00 -10.88
N HIS A 75 -20.47 33.11 -10.25
CA HIS A 75 -20.86 34.47 -10.64
C HIS A 75 -19.62 35.38 -10.87
N ALA A 76 -19.85 36.64 -11.24
CA ALA A 76 -18.81 37.58 -11.67
C ALA A 76 -17.79 38.00 -10.60
N ASP A 77 -18.12 37.81 -9.31
CA ASP A 77 -17.25 38.07 -8.18
C ASP A 77 -16.21 36.95 -7.95
N ALA A 78 -16.44 35.76 -8.52
CA ALA A 78 -15.59 34.61 -8.31
C ALA A 78 -14.18 34.80 -8.93
N LEU A 79 -13.17 34.43 -8.15
CA LEU A 79 -11.80 34.21 -8.62
C LEU A 79 -11.53 32.71 -8.64
N LEU A 80 -11.20 32.17 -9.81
CA LEU A 80 -10.78 30.78 -9.97
C LEU A 80 -9.27 30.69 -10.11
N HIS A 81 -8.70 29.56 -9.68
CA HIS A 81 -7.32 29.22 -9.98
C HIS A 81 -7.30 28.10 -11.02
N PHE A 82 -6.52 28.28 -12.09
CA PHE A 82 -6.20 27.21 -13.03
C PHE A 82 -4.81 26.68 -12.68
N THR A 83 -4.76 25.47 -12.13
CA THR A 83 -3.57 24.94 -11.44
C THR A 83 -3.34 23.48 -11.78
N PRO A 84 -2.07 23.01 -11.80
CA PRO A 84 -1.77 21.58 -11.85
C PRO A 84 -2.46 20.83 -10.71
N MET A 85 -3.04 19.67 -11.02
CA MET A 85 -3.66 18.72 -10.10
C MET A 85 -2.57 17.94 -9.36
N HIS A 86 -1.55 17.46 -10.07
CA HIS A 86 -0.41 16.81 -9.43
C HIS A 86 0.58 17.84 -8.88
N LYS A 87 0.85 17.74 -7.58
CA LYS A 87 1.75 18.64 -6.85
C LYS A 87 2.73 17.83 -6.02
N THR A 88 3.88 18.43 -5.71
CA THR A 88 4.85 17.80 -4.82
C THR A 88 4.34 17.81 -3.39
N LEU A 89 4.28 16.65 -2.75
CA LEU A 89 3.95 16.44 -1.35
C LEU A 89 5.16 15.83 -0.65
N ARG A 90 5.60 16.41 0.48
CA ARG A 90 6.64 15.79 1.29
C ARG A 90 6.00 14.73 2.20
N VAL A 91 6.26 13.46 1.90
CA VAL A 91 5.71 12.33 2.64
C VAL A 91 6.74 11.83 3.65
N GLN A 92 6.41 11.87 4.94
CA GLN A 92 7.16 11.18 5.98
C GLN A 92 6.68 9.73 6.07
N MET A 93 7.56 8.80 5.71
CA MET A 93 7.32 7.36 5.80
C MET A 93 7.27 6.89 7.27
N PRO A 94 6.68 5.72 7.56
CA PRO A 94 6.70 5.11 8.89
C PRO A 94 8.10 4.92 9.49
N ASP A 95 9.11 4.68 8.66
CA ASP A 95 10.52 4.60 9.03
C ASP A 95 11.21 5.97 9.27
N LEU A 96 10.43 7.05 9.22
CA LEU A 96 10.82 8.44 9.43
C LEU A 96 11.66 9.08 8.31
N ARG A 97 11.86 8.40 7.17
CA ARG A 97 12.42 9.04 5.97
C ARG A 97 11.41 10.00 5.36
N TYR A 98 11.92 11.04 4.71
CA TYR A 98 11.11 11.99 3.93
C TYR A 98 11.33 11.73 2.45
N LEU A 99 10.23 11.60 1.71
CA LEU A 99 10.22 11.46 0.26
C LEU A 99 9.39 12.60 -0.32
N ASP A 100 9.91 13.28 -1.34
CA ASP A 100 9.11 14.24 -2.10
C ASP A 100 8.38 13.47 -3.21
N CYS A 101 7.06 13.28 -3.04
CA CYS A 101 6.21 12.48 -3.92
C CYS A 101 5.30 13.39 -4.73
N ARG A 102 5.15 13.13 -6.03
CA ARG A 102 4.18 13.83 -6.87
C ARG A 102 2.81 13.16 -6.74
N VAL A 103 1.86 13.84 -6.11
CA VAL A 103 0.53 13.29 -5.76
C VAL A 103 -0.57 14.15 -6.38
N ASP A 104 -1.69 13.54 -6.77
CA ASP A 104 -2.88 14.26 -7.26
C ASP A 104 -3.65 14.89 -6.08
N TYR A 105 -3.73 16.22 -6.06
CA TYR A 105 -4.40 17.01 -5.02
C TYR A 105 -5.90 17.24 -5.30
N SER A 106 -6.41 16.77 -6.45
CA SER A 106 -7.78 16.96 -6.92
C SER A 106 -8.72 15.79 -6.63
N ILE A 107 -8.17 14.58 -6.50
CA ILE A 107 -8.91 13.38 -6.13
C ILE A 107 -9.02 13.24 -4.62
N LYS A 108 -9.98 12.43 -4.17
CA LYS A 108 -10.15 12.10 -2.75
C LYS A 108 -8.87 11.51 -2.18
N THR A 109 -8.59 11.81 -0.92
CA THR A 109 -7.36 11.40 -0.22
C THR A 109 -7.19 9.89 -0.21
N PHE A 110 -8.27 9.12 -0.14
CA PHE A 110 -8.21 7.67 -0.30
C PHE A 110 -7.58 7.25 -1.64
N GLY A 111 -8.07 7.78 -2.76
CA GLY A 111 -7.52 7.51 -4.09
C GLY A 111 -6.07 7.99 -4.24
N ALA A 112 -5.74 9.13 -3.63
CA ALA A 112 -4.36 9.63 -3.60
C ALA A 112 -3.42 8.68 -2.83
N VAL A 113 -3.87 8.11 -1.70
CA VAL A 113 -3.13 7.10 -0.94
C VAL A 113 -2.99 5.80 -1.73
N VAL A 114 -4.05 5.36 -2.44
CA VAL A 114 -4.00 4.18 -3.31
C VAL A 114 -2.93 4.33 -4.39
N ALA A 115 -2.91 5.47 -5.09
CA ALA A 115 -1.90 5.77 -6.10
C ALA A 115 -0.48 5.83 -5.49
N LEU A 116 -0.32 6.54 -4.37
CA LEU A 116 0.96 6.66 -3.68
C LEU A 116 1.51 5.30 -3.23
N CYS A 117 0.69 4.47 -2.58
CA CYS A 117 1.11 3.14 -2.13
C CYS A 117 1.46 2.21 -3.30
N LYS A 118 0.75 2.33 -4.44
CA LYS A 118 1.09 1.60 -5.67
C LYS A 118 2.49 1.96 -6.17
N ASP A 119 2.82 3.25 -6.20
CA ASP A 119 4.14 3.74 -6.65
C ASP A 119 5.25 3.34 -5.66
N LEU A 120 4.93 3.24 -4.36
CA LEU A 120 5.86 2.81 -3.31
C LEU A 120 5.98 1.27 -3.17
N GLY A 121 5.23 0.48 -3.94
CA GLY A 121 5.24 -0.99 -3.86
C GLY A 121 4.60 -1.55 -2.57
N ILE A 122 3.60 -0.86 -2.01
CA ILE A 122 2.86 -1.26 -0.81
C ILE A 122 1.48 -1.80 -1.23
N ARG A 123 1.24 -3.11 -1.02
CA ARG A 123 -0.09 -3.71 -1.21
C ARG A 123 -1.05 -3.30 -0.09
N HIS A 124 -2.35 -3.47 -0.34
CA HIS A 124 -3.43 -3.16 0.60
C HIS A 124 -3.39 -1.71 1.14
N PRO A 125 -3.43 -0.70 0.24
CA PRO A 125 -3.37 0.71 0.61
C PRO A 125 -4.47 1.16 1.56
N GLU A 126 -5.60 0.44 1.59
CA GLU A 126 -6.74 0.71 2.45
C GLU A 126 -6.45 0.60 3.96
N GLU A 127 -5.32 0.01 4.34
CA GLU A 127 -4.84 -0.05 5.72
C GLU A 127 -4.07 1.21 6.14
N LEU A 128 -3.66 2.04 5.17
CA LEU A 128 -2.87 3.25 5.35
C LEU A 128 -3.71 4.50 5.11
N SER A 129 -3.26 5.62 5.67
CA SER A 129 -3.81 6.94 5.39
C SER A 129 -2.77 8.02 5.66
N LEU A 130 -3.10 9.26 5.30
CA LEU A 130 -2.26 10.42 5.55
C LEU A 130 -2.72 11.15 6.82
N CYS A 131 -1.76 11.63 7.61
CA CYS A 131 -2.01 12.51 8.73
C CYS A 131 -1.06 13.70 8.76
N LYS A 132 -1.51 14.81 9.32
CA LYS A 132 -0.69 15.99 9.56
C LYS A 132 0.35 15.69 10.65
N PRO A 133 1.61 16.15 10.51
CA PRO A 133 2.62 15.99 11.54
C PRO A 133 2.18 16.70 12.83
N LEU A 134 2.33 16.02 13.96
CA LEU A 134 1.89 16.53 15.25
C LEU A 134 3.01 17.33 15.94
N GLU A 135 2.70 18.54 16.37
CA GLU A 135 3.47 19.30 17.34
C GLU A 135 3.11 18.92 18.80
N PRO A 136 4.03 19.08 19.78
CA PRO A 136 3.76 18.79 21.20
C PRO A 136 2.55 19.53 21.78
N ALA A 137 2.17 20.69 21.21
CA ALA A 137 1.00 21.45 21.62
C ALA A 137 -0.32 20.68 21.40
N HIS A 138 -0.39 19.83 20.38
CA HIS A 138 -1.59 19.04 20.07
C HIS A 138 -1.93 18.04 21.17
N LEU A 139 -0.93 17.54 21.91
CA LEU A 139 -1.15 16.62 23.02
C LEU A 139 -1.74 17.34 24.26
N LYS A 140 -1.55 18.65 24.38
CA LYS A 140 -1.87 19.40 25.62
C LYS A 140 -3.30 19.94 25.68
N LYS A 141 -3.98 20.08 24.53
CA LYS A 141 -5.30 20.71 24.44
C LYS A 141 -6.27 19.85 23.64
N ASN A 142 -7.57 19.98 23.95
CA ASN A 142 -8.63 19.35 23.16
C ASN A 142 -8.74 20.06 21.81
N TYR A 143 -9.33 19.36 20.84
CA TYR A 143 -9.37 19.80 19.45
C TYR A 143 -10.01 21.20 19.30
N ALA A 144 -11.10 21.47 20.03
CA ALA A 144 -11.78 22.76 20.00
C ALA A 144 -10.92 23.94 20.51
N ASP A 145 -9.93 23.68 21.37
CA ASP A 145 -9.09 24.68 22.03
C ASP A 145 -7.77 24.94 21.28
N LEU A 146 -7.53 24.23 20.17
CA LEU A 146 -6.33 24.41 19.37
C LEU A 146 -6.39 25.75 18.61
N PRO A 147 -5.28 26.52 18.59
CA PRO A 147 -5.23 27.77 17.86
C PRO A 147 -5.39 27.48 16.36
N LYS A 148 -6.49 27.94 15.76
CA LYS A 148 -6.68 27.85 14.31
C LYS A 148 -5.65 28.74 13.62
N LYS A 149 -4.61 28.16 13.01
CA LYS A 149 -3.58 28.89 12.24
C LYS A 149 -4.29 29.68 11.12
N LYS A 150 -4.22 31.01 11.19
CA LYS A 150 -4.67 31.91 10.11
C LYS A 150 -3.52 32.05 9.12
N PHE A 151 -3.70 31.57 7.90
CA PHE A 151 -2.69 31.76 6.84
C PHE A 151 -2.89 33.12 6.15
N PRO A 152 -1.83 33.91 5.95
CA PRO A 152 -1.88 35.07 5.06
C PRO A 152 -2.08 34.57 3.62
N VAL A 153 -3.06 35.10 2.91
CA VAL A 153 -3.10 35.00 1.45
C VAL A 153 -2.44 36.28 0.94
N GLU A 154 -1.26 36.16 0.35
CA GLU A 154 -0.64 37.27 -0.39
C GLU A 154 -1.46 37.51 -1.66
N GLN A 155 -2.22 38.60 -1.70
CA GLN A 155 -2.53 39.28 -2.95
C GLN A 155 -1.51 40.41 -3.13
N ASN A 156 -0.65 40.28 -4.12
CA ASN A 156 0.14 41.42 -4.58
C ASN A 156 -0.79 42.39 -5.32
N GLY A 157 -1.27 43.41 -4.62
CA GLY A 157 -2.05 44.51 -5.20
C GLY A 157 -2.90 45.23 -4.17
N ASN A 158 -2.66 46.54 -4.00
CA ASN A 158 -3.30 47.38 -2.99
C ASN A 158 -4.84 47.37 -3.01
N ALA A 159 -5.39 47.48 -1.79
CA ALA A 159 -6.73 48.00 -1.43
C ALA A 159 -7.94 47.05 -1.41
N ALA A 160 -7.96 46.10 -0.46
CA ALA A 160 -9.07 45.82 0.46
C ALA A 160 -8.70 44.61 1.34
N ARG A 161 -8.77 44.73 2.68
CA ARG A 161 -8.57 43.59 3.59
C ARG A 161 -9.85 42.78 3.70
N ASP A 162 -10.18 42.03 2.65
CA ASP A 162 -11.21 41.01 2.74
C ASP A 162 -10.59 39.73 3.32
N PHE A 163 -10.99 39.40 4.55
CA PHE A 163 -10.63 38.15 5.20
C PHE A 163 -11.38 37.00 4.52
N VAL A 164 -10.81 36.40 3.48
CA VAL A 164 -11.31 35.10 3.02
C VAL A 164 -10.94 34.09 4.11
N HIS A 165 -11.95 33.50 4.75
CA HIS A 165 -11.76 32.46 5.75
C HIS A 165 -10.81 31.39 5.19
N PRO A 166 -9.76 30.98 5.94
CA PRO A 166 -8.94 29.86 5.51
C PRO A 166 -9.84 28.66 5.23
N ALA A 167 -9.47 27.86 4.23
CA ALA A 167 -10.06 26.54 4.00
C ALA A 167 -10.26 25.89 5.37
N PRO A 168 -11.52 25.57 5.75
CA PRO A 168 -11.78 25.00 7.05
C PRO A 168 -10.85 23.79 7.21
N ASP A 169 -10.08 23.76 8.30
CA ASP A 169 -9.31 22.57 8.66
C ASP A 169 -10.26 21.37 8.60
N THR A 170 -9.80 20.19 8.20
CA THR A 170 -10.62 18.97 8.01
C THR A 170 -11.49 18.60 9.20
N ASN A 171 -11.13 19.13 10.35
CA ASN A 171 -11.86 18.99 11.60
C ASN A 171 -12.90 20.14 11.82
N THR A 172 -13.20 20.95 10.80
CA THR A 172 -14.19 22.04 10.78
C THR A 172 -15.01 21.95 9.49
N PHE A 173 -15.79 20.89 9.30
CA PHE A 173 -16.74 20.92 8.18
C PHE A 173 -17.94 21.82 8.50
N ILE A 174 -18.26 22.73 7.58
CA ILE A 174 -19.60 23.32 7.40
C ILE A 174 -20.18 22.60 6.18
N PRO A 175 -21.43 22.09 6.22
CA PRO A 175 -22.04 21.45 5.07
C PRO A 175 -22.10 22.40 3.87
N ALA A 176 -21.45 22.01 2.78
CA ALA A 176 -21.77 22.57 1.47
C ALA A 176 -23.24 22.22 1.17
N THR A 177 -23.99 23.25 0.72
CA THR A 177 -25.41 23.26 0.34
C THR A 177 -26.44 23.25 1.47
N ALA A 178 -26.52 24.35 2.22
CA ALA A 178 -27.82 24.90 2.60
C ALA A 178 -28.05 26.18 1.79
N THR A 179 -28.93 26.09 0.79
CA THR A 179 -29.50 27.25 0.11
C THR A 179 -30.32 28.09 1.09
N GLY A 180 -30.04 29.39 1.15
CA GLY A 180 -31.06 30.41 1.42
C GLY A 180 -30.96 31.18 2.75
N PHE A 181 -30.61 32.46 2.60
CA PHE A 181 -31.06 33.62 3.39
C PHE A 181 -30.55 33.82 4.83
N HIS A 182 -29.77 34.89 4.98
CA HIS A 182 -29.65 35.65 6.21
C HIS A 182 -31.02 36.22 6.65
N GLY A 183 -31.38 35.93 7.90
CA GLY A 183 -31.85 36.92 8.87
C GLY A 183 -33.30 37.42 8.78
N SER A 184 -34.13 37.00 9.74
CA SER A 184 -34.75 37.96 10.67
C SER A 184 -35.22 37.27 11.95
N SER A 185 -34.97 37.97 13.04
CA SER A 185 -35.45 37.77 14.41
C SER A 185 -36.98 37.66 14.53
N GLY A 186 -37.47 36.80 15.43
CA GLY A 186 -38.86 36.79 15.87
C GLY A 186 -39.11 35.76 16.97
N SER A 187 -39.38 36.24 18.17
CA SER A 187 -39.68 35.50 19.40
C SER A 187 -41.13 34.95 19.41
N LEU A 188 -41.36 34.00 20.32
CA LEU A 188 -42.61 33.59 21.01
C LEU A 188 -43.31 32.26 20.63
N ASP A 189 -43.43 31.45 21.69
CA ASP A 189 -44.51 30.54 22.12
C ASP A 189 -44.78 29.20 21.40
N GLY A 190 -44.75 28.12 22.20
CA GLY A 190 -45.43 26.85 21.92
C GLY A 190 -46.96 26.95 22.08
N PRO A 191 -47.76 25.85 22.10
CA PRO A 191 -47.40 24.48 22.50
C PRO A 191 -48.07 23.30 21.72
N THR A 192 -47.68 22.06 22.09
CA THR A 192 -48.43 20.76 22.09
C THR A 192 -49.09 20.21 20.80
N ASN A 193 -48.63 19.04 20.31
CA ASN A 193 -49.33 17.73 20.42
C ASN A 193 -48.74 16.63 19.50
N GLY A 194 -48.48 15.46 20.09
CA GLY A 194 -49.01 14.17 19.61
C GLY A 194 -48.36 13.41 18.44
N GLY A 195 -47.45 12.48 18.78
CA GLY A 195 -47.55 11.07 18.31
C GLY A 195 -47.01 10.69 16.92
N PRO A 196 -46.76 9.38 16.68
CA PRO A 196 -45.58 8.93 15.94
C PRO A 196 -45.91 8.34 14.56
N PHE A 197 -45.03 8.55 13.57
CA PHE A 197 -45.11 7.84 12.29
C PHE A 197 -43.80 7.12 11.96
N SER A 198 -43.86 5.80 12.08
CA SER A 198 -43.04 4.84 11.36
C SER A 198 -43.35 4.90 9.87
N CYS A 199 -42.35 4.72 9.00
CA CYS A 199 -42.58 4.19 7.65
C CYS A 199 -41.32 3.57 7.06
N ALA A 200 -41.42 2.26 6.81
CA ALA A 200 -40.56 1.46 5.94
C ALA A 200 -40.79 1.82 4.45
N PRO A 201 -39.89 1.47 3.51
CA PRO A 201 -40.13 1.65 2.10
C PRO A 201 -40.82 0.43 1.46
N VAL A 202 -41.83 0.73 0.63
CA VAL A 202 -42.64 -0.18 -0.19
C VAL A 202 -41.95 -0.44 -1.53
N GLN A 203 -42.10 -1.66 -2.07
CA GLN A 203 -41.59 -2.13 -3.37
C GLN A 203 -42.59 -1.97 -4.53
N HIS A 204 -42.04 -2.06 -5.77
CA HIS A 204 -42.60 -2.51 -7.07
C HIS A 204 -42.98 -1.45 -8.13
N PRO A 205 -43.08 -1.77 -9.46
CA PRO A 205 -42.63 -2.95 -10.23
C PRO A 205 -41.95 -2.69 -11.62
N HIS A 206 -41.28 -3.74 -12.12
CA HIS A 206 -41.01 -4.23 -13.49
C HIS A 206 -41.17 -3.36 -14.77
N TYR A 207 -40.11 -3.38 -15.62
CA TYR A 207 -40.16 -3.47 -17.09
C TYR A 207 -38.91 -4.24 -17.61
N THR A 208 -39.07 -5.10 -18.62
CA THR A 208 -38.05 -5.90 -19.33
C THR A 208 -38.21 -5.69 -20.85
N PRO A 209 -37.42 -6.31 -21.75
CA PRO A 209 -35.96 -6.38 -21.89
C PRO A 209 -35.49 -5.88 -23.29
N ASN A 210 -34.20 -5.55 -23.49
CA ASN A 210 -33.60 -5.59 -24.83
C ASN A 210 -32.07 -5.85 -24.81
N LYS A 211 -31.66 -6.79 -25.65
CA LYS A 211 -30.30 -7.15 -26.13
C LYS A 211 -30.47 -7.48 -27.63
N PRO A 212 -29.43 -7.63 -28.48
CA PRO A 212 -27.96 -7.47 -28.29
C PRO A 212 -27.24 -6.66 -29.42
N ALA A 213 -25.93 -6.37 -29.29
CA ALA A 213 -24.89 -6.60 -30.32
C ALA A 213 -23.48 -6.01 -29.98
N LEU A 214 -22.50 -6.92 -29.91
CA LEU A 214 -21.15 -6.96 -30.53
C LEU A 214 -20.19 -5.74 -30.60
N GLN A 215 -19.00 -5.99 -30.03
CA GLN A 215 -17.62 -5.78 -30.55
C GLN A 215 -17.23 -4.48 -31.28
N SER A 216 -16.21 -3.79 -30.74
CA SER A 216 -14.96 -3.47 -31.46
C SER A 216 -13.92 -2.80 -30.54
N THR A 217 -12.71 -3.37 -30.53
CA THR A 217 -11.48 -2.73 -30.04
C THR A 217 -10.95 -1.77 -31.12
N PRO A 218 -10.21 -0.71 -30.73
CA PRO A 218 -8.93 -0.52 -31.43
C PRO A 218 -7.78 0.09 -30.60
N ILE A 219 -6.60 -0.49 -30.86
CA ILE A 219 -5.35 0.17 -31.29
C ILE A 219 -4.50 0.93 -30.26
N SER A 220 -3.33 0.34 -30.04
CA SER A 220 -2.16 0.81 -29.32
C SER A 220 -1.02 1.20 -30.28
N SER A 221 -0.07 2.00 -29.74
CA SER A 221 1.35 2.23 -30.14
C SER A 221 1.64 3.61 -30.78
N PRO A 222 2.88 4.18 -30.68
CA PRO A 222 4.13 3.57 -30.19
C PRO A 222 5.00 4.44 -29.21
N THR A 223 5.74 3.79 -28.31
CA THR A 223 6.96 4.35 -27.70
C THR A 223 8.13 3.43 -27.98
N GLY A 224 9.06 3.90 -28.81
CA GLY A 224 10.35 3.25 -29.06
C GLY A 224 11.36 3.57 -27.95
N THR A 225 12.17 2.59 -27.60
CA THR A 225 13.34 2.74 -26.73
C THR A 225 14.59 2.32 -27.50
N LEU A 226 15.57 3.21 -27.57
CA LEU A 226 16.95 2.93 -27.94
C LEU A 226 17.83 3.39 -26.77
N ARG A 227 18.54 2.46 -26.14
CA ARG A 227 19.60 2.71 -25.15
C ARG A 227 20.96 2.54 -25.82
N HIS A 228 21.82 3.53 -25.69
CA HIS A 228 23.27 3.38 -25.81
C HIS A 228 23.94 4.05 -24.60
N ASN A 229 24.74 3.24 -23.89
CA ASN A 229 25.68 3.68 -22.85
C ASN A 229 26.83 4.45 -23.49
N TYR A 230 27.39 5.45 -22.81
CA TYR A 230 28.83 5.53 -22.48
C TYR A 230 29.12 6.64 -21.46
N THR A 231 30.26 6.48 -20.80
CA THR A 231 30.79 7.02 -19.55
C THR A 231 31.46 8.41 -19.64
N ASN A 232 31.57 9.05 -18.46
CA ASN A 232 32.53 10.07 -18.00
C ASN A 232 32.33 11.58 -18.29
N GLY A 233 32.29 12.37 -17.20
CA GLY A 233 33.10 13.58 -17.01
C GLY A 233 32.47 14.95 -17.26
N HIS A 234 32.39 15.75 -16.18
CA HIS A 234 32.31 17.22 -16.08
C HIS A 234 31.02 18.01 -16.43
N THR A 235 30.46 18.60 -15.37
CA THR A 235 29.70 19.86 -15.22
C THR A 235 29.17 20.61 -16.47
N SER A 236 27.85 20.73 -16.57
CA SER A 236 27.14 22.03 -16.73
C SER A 236 25.62 21.87 -16.65
N PHE A 237 24.98 22.89 -16.07
CA PHE A 237 23.56 23.10 -15.92
C PHE A 237 22.77 22.92 -17.23
N ASN A 238 21.72 22.09 -17.23
CA ASN A 238 20.48 22.41 -17.92
C ASN A 238 19.30 21.57 -17.39
N GLU A 239 18.18 22.25 -17.14
CA GLU A 239 16.88 21.68 -16.79
C GLU A 239 16.32 20.84 -17.94
N SER A 240 15.75 19.68 -17.63
CA SER A 240 14.40 19.24 -18.04
C SER A 240 14.30 17.72 -18.14
N THR A 241 13.24 17.19 -17.52
CA THR A 241 12.63 15.86 -17.66
C THR A 241 13.28 14.68 -16.93
N SER A 242 12.48 14.10 -16.01
CA SER A 242 12.67 12.85 -15.23
C SER A 242 13.62 12.88 -14.03
N SER A 243 13.21 13.55 -12.95
CA SER A 243 13.80 13.34 -11.61
C SER A 243 12.87 12.48 -10.74
N LEU A 244 12.82 11.18 -11.05
CA LEU A 244 12.44 10.10 -10.13
C LEU A 244 13.54 9.01 -10.11
N GLY A 245 14.77 9.42 -10.44
CA GLY A 245 15.82 8.51 -10.93
C GLY A 245 17.15 8.50 -10.18
N ASP A 246 17.33 9.27 -9.12
CA ASP A 246 18.53 9.18 -8.28
C ASP A 246 18.14 8.80 -6.85
N ALA A 247 18.31 7.51 -6.54
CA ALA A 247 18.09 6.84 -5.25
C ALA A 247 16.68 6.98 -4.64
N ILE A 248 15.71 6.18 -5.12
CA ILE A 248 14.72 5.64 -4.18
C ILE A 248 15.52 4.73 -3.24
N ASP A 249 15.92 5.25 -2.08
CA ASP A 249 16.50 4.44 -1.02
C ASP A 249 15.60 3.22 -0.82
N ASN A 250 16.17 2.03 -0.91
CA ASN A 250 15.39 0.79 -0.90
C ASN A 250 14.48 0.73 0.35
N LEU A 251 13.17 0.89 0.14
CA LEU A 251 12.18 0.99 1.21
C LEU A 251 11.90 -0.33 1.92
N ALA A 252 12.45 -1.45 1.41
CA ALA A 252 12.38 -2.76 2.04
C ALA A 252 13.37 -2.92 3.21
N TYR A 253 14.36 -2.03 3.32
CA TYR A 253 15.36 -2.06 4.39
C TYR A 253 15.13 -0.95 5.41
N SER A 254 15.41 -1.27 6.66
CA SER A 254 15.35 -0.30 7.76
C SER A 254 16.54 0.63 7.67
N PRO A 255 16.34 1.96 7.80
CA PRO A 255 17.47 2.88 7.91
C PRO A 255 18.25 2.59 9.21
N CYS A 256 19.58 2.68 9.15
CA CYS A 256 20.44 2.47 10.33
C CYS A 256 20.09 3.45 11.46
N ALA A 257 19.83 4.72 11.12
CA ALA A 257 19.24 5.69 12.01
C ALA A 257 18.42 6.73 11.21
N PRO A 258 17.26 7.17 11.71
CA PRO A 258 16.53 8.27 11.10
C PRO A 258 17.25 9.61 11.29
N SER A 259 16.94 10.60 10.46
CA SER A 259 17.56 11.92 10.55
C SER A 259 17.32 12.58 11.92
N PRO A 260 18.28 13.37 12.46
CA PRO A 260 18.09 14.07 13.74
C PRO A 260 16.85 14.96 13.76
N GLU A 261 16.53 15.58 12.61
CA GLU A 261 15.33 16.37 12.42
C GLU A 261 14.06 15.52 12.62
N ALA A 262 13.97 14.36 11.96
CA ALA A 262 12.82 13.48 12.09
C ALA A 262 12.63 13.00 13.53
N ARG A 263 13.74 12.66 14.22
CA ARG A 263 13.72 12.28 15.65
C ARG A 263 13.22 13.40 16.56
N SER A 264 13.63 14.65 16.30
CA SER A 264 13.26 15.80 17.11
C SER A 264 11.76 16.15 17.03
N ARG A 265 11.11 15.78 15.93
CA ARG A 265 9.68 16.00 15.67
C ARG A 265 8.77 14.92 16.25
N LEU A 266 9.33 13.83 16.79
CA LEU A 266 8.54 12.76 17.42
C LEU A 266 7.90 13.26 18.73
N VAL A 267 6.57 13.20 18.79
CA VAL A 267 5.81 13.48 20.00
C VAL A 267 5.67 12.21 20.83
N LYS A 268 5.76 12.33 22.16
CA LYS A 268 5.64 11.21 23.09
C LYS A 268 4.47 11.46 24.06
N PRO A 269 3.38 10.68 23.99
CA PRO A 269 2.28 10.82 24.94
C PRO A 269 2.70 10.31 26.31
N LYS A 270 2.33 11.03 27.38
CA LYS A 270 2.60 10.62 28.77
C LYS A 270 1.37 10.09 29.50
N THR A 271 0.19 10.31 28.93
CA THR A 271 -1.09 9.91 29.51
C THR A 271 -2.00 9.38 28.41
N LEU A 272 -3.02 8.61 28.80
CA LEU A 272 -4.04 8.11 27.86
C LEU A 272 -4.77 9.26 27.14
N VAL A 273 -4.98 10.40 27.81
CA VAL A 273 -5.56 11.61 27.22
C VAL A 273 -4.66 12.19 26.13
N GLU A 274 -3.34 12.26 26.38
CA GLU A 274 -2.39 12.73 25.37
C GLU A 274 -2.33 11.77 24.18
N ARG A 275 -2.37 10.45 24.42
CA ARG A 275 -2.44 9.43 23.37
C ARG A 275 -3.73 9.57 22.55
N ALA A 276 -4.87 9.82 23.20
CA ALA A 276 -6.14 10.03 22.51
C ALA A 276 -6.15 11.27 21.60
N ARG A 277 -5.39 12.32 21.97
CA ARG A 277 -5.23 13.55 21.17
C ARG A 277 -4.31 13.38 19.97
N MET A 278 -3.52 12.31 19.89
CA MET A 278 -2.70 12.04 18.70
C MET A 278 -3.55 11.78 17.44
N ASN A 279 -4.80 11.35 17.60
CA ASN A 279 -5.68 11.04 16.48
C ASN A 279 -6.31 12.28 15.81
N VAL A 280 -5.97 13.49 16.24
CA VAL A 280 -6.46 14.74 15.64
C VAL A 280 -5.92 15.01 14.24
N GLY A 281 -4.76 14.42 13.89
CA GLY A 281 -4.04 14.74 12.66
C GLY A 281 -4.54 14.02 11.41
N TRP A 282 -5.45 13.04 11.52
CA TRP A 282 -5.89 12.25 10.37
C TRP A 282 -6.63 13.12 9.33
N LEU A 283 -6.27 12.93 8.06
CA LEU A 283 -7.02 13.50 6.94
C LEU A 283 -8.34 12.75 6.73
N ASP A 284 -9.33 13.45 6.19
CA ASP A 284 -10.59 12.86 5.74
C ASP A 284 -10.33 12.16 4.40
N SER A 285 -10.52 10.84 4.39
CA SER A 285 -10.27 10.03 3.21
C SER A 285 -11.23 10.36 2.06
N SER A 286 -12.37 11.02 2.33
CA SER A 286 -13.41 11.35 1.36
C SER A 286 -13.32 12.75 0.76
N LEU A 287 -12.38 13.60 1.23
CA LEU A 287 -12.05 14.90 0.67
C LEU A 287 -10.71 14.84 -0.07
N SER A 288 -10.48 15.73 -1.02
CA SER A 288 -9.18 15.87 -1.69
C SER A 288 -8.13 16.50 -0.79
N ILE A 289 -6.84 16.34 -1.11
CA ILE A 289 -5.75 16.87 -0.29
C ILE A 289 -5.82 18.41 -0.21
N MET A 290 -6.17 19.10 -1.31
CA MET A 290 -6.20 20.56 -1.35
C MET A 290 -7.36 21.17 -0.54
N GLU A 291 -8.50 20.49 -0.51
CA GLU A 291 -9.70 20.85 0.29
C GLU A 291 -9.41 20.84 1.80
N GLN A 292 -8.34 20.16 2.21
CA GLN A 292 -7.97 19.95 3.60
C GLN A 292 -6.93 20.94 4.12
N GLY A 293 -6.69 22.00 3.34
CA GLY A 293 -5.75 23.07 3.66
C GLY A 293 -4.29 22.73 3.36
N ILE A 294 -4.00 21.59 2.72
CA ILE A 294 -2.65 21.18 2.34
C ILE A 294 -2.24 21.88 1.04
N ARG A 295 -1.00 22.33 0.98
CA ARG A 295 -0.38 23.03 -0.15
C ARG A 295 0.86 22.28 -0.63
N GLU A 296 1.36 22.69 -1.78
CA GLU A 296 2.55 22.09 -2.36
C GLU A 296 3.76 22.25 -1.43
N PHE A 297 4.57 21.19 -1.35
CA PHE A 297 5.69 21.03 -0.40
C PHE A 297 5.33 20.92 1.08
N ASP A 298 4.04 20.95 1.44
CA ASP A 298 3.64 20.61 2.81
C ASP A 298 4.03 19.18 3.15
N THR A 299 4.22 18.94 4.46
CA THR A 299 4.58 17.63 4.98
C THR A 299 3.34 16.88 5.49
N LEU A 300 3.15 15.64 5.02
CA LEU A 300 2.18 14.69 5.57
C LEU A 300 2.90 13.40 5.97
N CYS A 301 2.37 12.72 6.97
CA CYS A 301 2.87 11.44 7.44
C CYS A 301 2.01 10.31 6.84
N LEU A 302 2.64 9.35 6.15
CA LEU A 302 1.99 8.10 5.76
C LEU A 302 2.08 7.14 6.95
N ARG A 303 0.95 6.61 7.40
CA ARG A 303 0.88 5.70 8.55
C ARG A 303 -0.16 4.60 8.32
N PHE A 304 0.08 3.43 8.89
CA PHE A 304 -0.94 2.39 9.02
C PHE A 304 -2.00 2.88 10.01
N LYS A 305 -3.22 3.10 9.50
CA LYS A 305 -4.36 3.63 10.24
C LYS A 305 -5.21 2.50 10.84
N TYR A 306 -5.43 1.43 10.07
CA TYR A 306 -6.26 0.29 10.48
C TYR A 306 -5.42 -0.93 10.83
N TYR A 307 -5.56 -1.40 12.06
CA TYR A 307 -4.76 -2.49 12.65
C TYR A 307 -5.33 -3.87 12.32
N THR A 308 -5.70 -4.07 11.05
CA THR A 308 -6.22 -5.32 10.50
C THR A 308 -5.46 -5.63 9.22
N PHE A 309 -4.27 -6.20 9.36
CA PHE A 309 -3.38 -6.45 8.22
C PHE A 309 -3.77 -7.75 7.52
N PHE A 310 -4.23 -7.62 6.27
CA PHE A 310 -4.64 -8.76 5.46
C PHE A 310 -3.46 -9.30 4.65
N ASP A 311 -3.31 -10.63 4.61
CA ASP A 311 -2.36 -11.34 3.75
C ASP A 311 -0.93 -10.77 3.77
N LEU A 312 -0.31 -10.63 4.94
CA LEU A 312 1.10 -10.23 5.04
C LEU A 312 2.00 -11.35 4.47
N ASN A 313 2.51 -11.15 3.26
CA ASN A 313 3.30 -12.16 2.54
C ASN A 313 4.75 -11.71 2.32
N PRO A 314 5.74 -12.33 3.00
CA PRO A 314 7.19 -12.08 2.83
C PRO A 314 7.69 -11.94 1.39
N LYS A 315 7.08 -12.70 0.47
CA LYS A 315 7.52 -12.77 -0.93
C LYS A 315 7.15 -11.50 -1.71
N TYR A 316 6.00 -10.89 -1.39
CA TYR A 316 5.43 -9.78 -2.14
C TYR A 316 5.46 -8.45 -1.37
N ASP A 317 5.50 -8.50 -0.04
CA ASP A 317 5.28 -7.35 0.85
C ASP A 317 6.54 -6.86 1.55
N GLN A 318 7.73 -6.96 0.93
CA GLN A 318 8.96 -6.58 1.62
C GLN A 318 8.94 -5.12 2.11
N VAL A 319 8.48 -4.19 1.27
CA VAL A 319 8.32 -2.77 1.64
C VAL A 319 7.23 -2.60 2.69
N ARG A 320 6.05 -3.17 2.48
CA ARG A 320 4.91 -3.08 3.42
C ARG A 320 5.26 -3.64 4.80
N ILE A 321 5.88 -4.81 4.89
CA ILE A 321 6.33 -5.44 6.13
C ILE A 321 7.39 -4.57 6.81
N ASN A 322 8.35 -4.04 6.05
CA ASN A 322 9.37 -3.15 6.60
C ASN A 322 8.76 -1.88 7.22
N GLN A 323 7.88 -1.19 6.49
CA GLN A 323 7.23 0.02 6.98
C GLN A 323 6.30 -0.26 8.18
N LEU A 324 5.64 -1.43 8.21
CA LEU A 324 4.82 -1.83 9.34
C LEU A 324 5.65 -2.14 10.59
N TYR A 325 6.76 -2.87 10.42
CA TYR A 325 7.74 -3.13 11.46
C TYR A 325 8.29 -1.82 12.04
N GLU A 326 8.67 -0.87 11.19
CA GLU A 326 9.18 0.43 11.60
C GLU A 326 8.13 1.24 12.38
N GLN A 327 6.85 1.23 11.95
CA GLN A 327 5.78 1.86 12.72
C GLN A 327 5.64 1.24 14.12
N ALA A 328 5.62 -0.09 14.21
CA ALA A 328 5.53 -0.81 15.48
C ALA A 328 6.71 -0.48 16.40
N LYS A 329 7.93 -0.43 15.84
CA LYS A 329 9.15 -0.05 16.54
C LYS A 329 9.04 1.34 17.17
N TRP A 330 8.63 2.34 16.38
CA TRP A 330 8.51 3.71 16.88
C TRP A 330 7.42 3.87 17.93
N GLN A 331 6.29 3.15 17.80
CA GLN A 331 5.25 3.15 18.83
C GLN A 331 5.74 2.61 20.17
N LEU A 332 6.52 1.53 20.17
CA LEU A 332 7.10 0.95 21.38
C LEU A 332 8.19 1.84 21.99
N GLN A 333 9.09 2.38 21.17
CA GLN A 333 10.19 3.23 21.64
C GLN A 333 9.73 4.62 22.12
N ASN A 334 8.64 5.15 21.55
CA ASN A 334 8.00 6.39 21.99
C ASN A 334 7.00 6.20 23.13
N GLU A 335 6.81 4.97 23.61
CA GLU A 335 5.89 4.63 24.69
C GLU A 335 4.42 4.98 24.34
N GLU A 336 4.06 4.88 23.05
CA GLU A 336 2.66 5.02 22.59
C GLU A 336 1.82 3.78 22.90
N ILE A 337 2.47 2.61 22.94
CA ILE A 337 1.89 1.34 23.37
C ILE A 337 2.71 0.78 24.52
N GLU A 338 2.02 0.33 25.57
CA GLU A 338 2.68 -0.27 26.72
C GLU A 338 3.01 -1.75 26.49
N CYS A 339 4.17 -2.17 26.99
CA CYS A 339 4.58 -3.57 27.08
C CYS A 339 5.35 -3.79 28.38
N THR A 340 5.48 -5.06 28.77
CA THR A 340 6.26 -5.49 29.94
C THR A 340 7.77 -5.39 29.69
N GLU A 341 8.56 -5.51 30.76
CA GLU A 341 10.02 -5.48 30.67
C GLU A 341 10.58 -6.62 29.81
N GLU A 342 10.04 -7.83 29.95
CA GLU A 342 10.49 -9.00 29.20
C GLU A 342 10.09 -8.90 27.71
N GLU A 343 8.90 -8.39 27.41
CA GLU A 343 8.49 -8.10 26.02
C GLU A 343 9.38 -7.02 25.39
N MET A 344 9.70 -5.94 26.11
CA MET A 344 10.60 -4.89 25.62
C MET A 344 12.00 -5.43 25.31
N LEU A 345 12.55 -6.31 26.15
CA LEU A 345 13.83 -6.97 25.90
C LEU A 345 13.78 -7.85 24.64
N MET A 346 12.68 -8.59 24.43
CA MET A 346 12.46 -9.37 23.22
C MET A 346 12.34 -8.48 21.96
N PHE A 347 11.64 -7.34 22.05
CA PHE A 347 11.59 -6.37 20.95
C PHE A 347 12.97 -5.81 20.63
N GLY A 348 13.76 -5.43 21.64
CA GLY A 348 15.14 -4.97 21.45
C GLY A 348 16.01 -6.03 20.79
N ALA A 349 15.88 -7.29 21.19
CA ALA A 349 16.59 -8.43 20.60
C ALA A 349 16.21 -8.68 19.13
N LEU A 350 14.92 -8.63 18.78
CA LEU A 350 14.45 -8.76 17.41
C LEU A 350 14.92 -7.60 16.53
N GLN A 351 14.88 -6.37 17.04
CA GLN A 351 15.43 -5.20 16.33
C GLN A 351 16.94 -5.35 16.11
N PHE A 352 17.69 -5.82 17.11
CA PHE A 352 19.11 -6.10 16.98
C PHE A 352 19.39 -7.14 15.89
N GLN A 353 18.61 -8.22 15.84
CA GLN A 353 18.70 -9.21 14.77
C GLN A 353 18.40 -8.62 13.39
N VAL A 354 17.37 -7.78 13.25
CA VAL A 354 17.04 -7.08 11.99
C VAL A 354 18.23 -6.24 11.52
N ASN A 355 18.88 -5.49 12.43
CA ASN A 355 20.04 -4.68 12.09
C ASN A 355 21.23 -5.52 11.62
N LEU A 356 21.54 -6.63 12.31
CA LEU A 356 22.60 -7.55 11.88
C LEU A 356 22.33 -8.15 10.49
N GLN A 357 21.07 -8.53 10.22
CA GLN A 357 20.70 -9.11 8.93
C GLN A 357 20.69 -8.07 7.80
N ASN A 358 20.46 -6.79 8.09
CA ASN A 358 20.57 -5.72 7.08
C ASN A 358 22.01 -5.54 6.56
N GLU A 359 23.03 -5.90 7.34
CA GLU A 359 24.44 -5.82 6.93
C GLU A 359 24.87 -7.02 6.06
N VAL A 360 24.10 -8.10 6.08
CA VAL A 360 24.34 -9.29 5.25
C VAL A 360 23.72 -9.08 3.87
N PRO A 361 24.47 -9.30 2.76
CA PRO A 361 23.91 -9.25 1.41
C PRO A 361 22.71 -10.18 1.29
N GLN A 362 21.51 -9.61 1.09
CA GLN A 362 20.31 -10.40 0.92
C GLN A 362 20.30 -11.06 -0.47
N PRO A 363 19.81 -12.31 -0.59
CA PRO A 363 19.62 -12.93 -1.89
C PRO A 363 18.60 -12.10 -2.68
N ASP A 364 19.03 -11.59 -3.85
CA ASP A 364 18.18 -10.80 -4.75
C ASP A 364 16.84 -11.51 -4.98
N SER A 365 15.77 -10.95 -4.40
CA SER A 365 14.42 -11.43 -4.63
C SER A 365 14.05 -11.02 -6.04
N GLY A 366 14.20 -11.92 -7.01
CA GLY A 366 13.86 -11.72 -8.42
C GLY A 366 12.38 -11.41 -8.66
N ILE A 367 11.94 -10.24 -8.19
CA ILE A 367 10.62 -9.66 -8.37
C ILE A 367 10.68 -8.94 -9.72
N ASP A 368 10.45 -9.71 -10.78
CA ASP A 368 9.97 -9.14 -12.03
C ASP A 368 8.50 -8.74 -11.81
N THR A 369 8.23 -7.44 -11.77
CA THR A 369 6.89 -6.84 -11.58
C THR A 369 5.88 -7.16 -12.69
N SER A 370 6.22 -8.05 -13.63
CA SER A 370 5.36 -8.52 -14.72
C SER A 370 4.60 -9.82 -14.43
N SER A 371 4.74 -10.45 -13.25
CA SER A 371 4.15 -11.78 -12.97
C SER A 371 2.80 -11.77 -12.22
N LEU A 372 2.07 -10.65 -12.22
CA LEU A 372 0.78 -10.53 -11.52
C LEU A 372 -0.33 -11.42 -12.11
N ASP A 373 -0.18 -11.91 -13.35
CA ASP A 373 -1.23 -12.69 -14.03
C ASP A 373 -1.19 -14.21 -13.79
N ASN A 374 -0.16 -14.77 -13.13
CA ASN A 374 0.00 -16.23 -12.95
C ASN A 374 -0.20 -16.72 -11.50
N ALA A 375 -0.71 -15.88 -10.60
CA ALA A 375 -0.77 -16.17 -9.17
C ALA A 375 -1.70 -17.34 -8.78
N ALA A 376 -2.72 -17.63 -9.59
CA ALA A 376 -3.71 -18.67 -9.26
C ALA A 376 -3.22 -20.12 -9.55
N ASP A 377 -2.30 -20.31 -10.50
CA ASP A 377 -1.84 -21.65 -10.90
C ASP A 377 -0.79 -22.23 -9.93
N ASP A 378 0.04 -21.39 -9.30
CA ASP A 378 1.12 -21.84 -8.42
C ASP A 378 0.60 -22.36 -7.06
N ASP A 379 -0.51 -21.80 -6.54
CA ASP A 379 -1.10 -22.19 -5.25
C ASP A 379 -1.89 -23.51 -5.36
N VAL A 380 -2.56 -23.75 -6.50
CA VAL A 380 -3.28 -25.01 -6.77
C VAL A 380 -2.30 -26.18 -6.87
N ASP A 381 -1.15 -25.98 -7.51
CA ASP A 381 -0.12 -27.02 -7.66
C ASP A 381 0.69 -27.28 -6.37
N ALA A 382 0.79 -26.29 -5.48
CA ALA A 382 1.36 -26.49 -4.15
C ALA A 382 0.43 -27.36 -3.29
N ALA A 383 -0.88 -27.08 -3.32
CA ALA A 383 -1.90 -27.88 -2.64
C ALA A 383 -2.02 -29.31 -3.22
N LEU A 384 -1.88 -29.48 -4.54
CA LEU A 384 -1.88 -30.80 -5.19
C LEU A 384 -0.67 -31.65 -4.80
N ARG A 385 0.52 -31.04 -4.63
CA ARG A 385 1.72 -31.74 -4.15
C ARG A 385 1.58 -32.21 -2.70
N GLU A 386 0.99 -31.38 -1.85
CA GLU A 386 0.76 -31.72 -0.43
C GLU A 386 -0.27 -32.87 -0.28
N LEU A 387 -1.31 -32.87 -1.11
CA LEU A 387 -2.28 -33.97 -1.19
C LEU A 387 -1.66 -35.25 -1.77
N GLN A 388 -0.78 -35.15 -2.76
CA GLN A 388 -0.12 -36.31 -3.35
C GLN A 388 0.85 -37.00 -2.38
N ILE A 389 1.55 -36.23 -1.54
CA ILE A 389 2.43 -36.75 -0.47
C ILE A 389 1.64 -37.49 0.62
N THR A 390 0.37 -37.12 0.84
CA THR A 390 -0.49 -37.75 1.86
C THR A 390 -1.17 -39.04 1.35
N LEU A 391 -1.35 -39.18 0.04
CA LEU A 391 -1.98 -40.36 -0.59
C LEU A 391 -0.98 -41.44 -1.02
N GLU A 392 0.28 -41.07 -1.28
CA GLU A 392 1.35 -42.00 -1.63
C GLU A 392 2.25 -42.27 -0.41
N GLY A 393 1.82 -43.21 0.45
CA GLY A 393 2.69 -43.77 1.49
C GLY A 393 3.97 -44.40 0.91
N PRO A 394 5.02 -44.63 1.73
CA PRO A 394 6.37 -44.96 1.24
C PRO A 394 6.40 -46.35 0.61
N SER A 395 6.14 -46.39 -0.69
CA SER A 395 6.23 -47.59 -1.53
C SER A 395 7.63 -47.67 -2.11
N ASN A 396 8.57 -48.09 -1.28
CA ASN A 396 9.85 -48.62 -1.76
C ASN A 396 9.60 -50.05 -2.23
N GLY A 397 9.35 -50.23 -3.53
CA GLY A 397 9.12 -51.53 -4.17
C GLY A 397 9.90 -51.64 -5.47
N HIS A 398 11.08 -52.25 -5.38
CA HIS A 398 11.91 -52.61 -6.52
C HIS A 398 11.16 -53.55 -7.47
N ASN A 399 10.93 -53.14 -8.71
CA ASN A 399 10.81 -54.09 -9.82
C ASN A 399 12.20 -54.30 -10.42
N ALA A 400 12.97 -55.17 -9.78
CA ALA A 400 14.12 -55.81 -10.41
C ALA A 400 13.57 -56.84 -11.41
N GLY A 401 13.90 -56.68 -12.69
CA GLY A 401 13.70 -57.70 -13.71
C GLY A 401 12.70 -57.36 -14.81
N ASP A 402 12.96 -56.31 -15.60
CA ASP A 402 12.42 -56.24 -16.95
C ASP A 402 13.45 -55.56 -17.91
N ILE A 403 14.18 -56.39 -18.66
CA ILE A 403 15.32 -56.01 -19.52
C ILE A 403 14.88 -55.33 -20.84
N THR A 404 13.63 -54.86 -20.93
CA THR A 404 13.11 -54.19 -22.14
C THR A 404 12.55 -52.79 -21.91
N HIS A 405 12.57 -52.25 -20.68
CA HIS A 405 12.07 -50.91 -20.40
C HIS A 405 13.17 -49.86 -20.59
N ILE A 406 13.01 -49.00 -21.61
CA ILE A 406 13.89 -47.83 -21.81
C ILE A 406 13.69 -46.88 -20.62
N PRO A 407 14.73 -46.51 -19.86
CA PRO A 407 14.58 -45.56 -18.76
C PRO A 407 14.16 -44.18 -19.28
N GLU A 408 13.06 -43.67 -18.76
CA GLU A 408 12.50 -42.35 -19.07
C GLU A 408 12.62 -41.45 -17.84
N LEU A 409 13.07 -40.20 -18.04
CA LEU A 409 13.09 -39.19 -16.98
C LEU A 409 11.95 -38.20 -17.22
N THR A 410 11.10 -38.01 -16.21
CA THR A 410 9.90 -37.17 -16.32
C THR A 410 9.69 -36.28 -15.11
N ASP A 411 9.44 -35.00 -15.32
CA ASP A 411 9.21 -34.01 -14.27
C ASP A 411 8.49 -32.78 -14.82
N TYR A 412 7.89 -31.98 -13.92
CA TYR A 412 7.52 -30.61 -14.26
C TYR A 412 8.75 -29.70 -14.15
N LEU A 413 9.12 -29.03 -15.25
CA LEU A 413 10.21 -28.04 -15.27
C LEU A 413 9.74 -26.74 -15.94
N ARG A 414 10.53 -25.68 -15.76
CA ARG A 414 10.28 -24.38 -16.37
C ARG A 414 11.14 -24.17 -17.61
N PHE A 415 10.53 -23.91 -18.75
CA PHE A 415 11.16 -23.69 -20.04
C PHE A 415 11.14 -22.22 -20.46
N LEU A 416 12.26 -21.73 -20.99
CA LEU A 416 12.39 -20.41 -21.60
C LEU A 416 13.14 -20.53 -22.93
N LYS A 417 12.54 -20.00 -24.00
CA LYS A 417 13.17 -19.85 -25.31
C LYS A 417 13.11 -18.37 -25.73
N PRO A 418 14.23 -17.63 -25.78
CA PRO A 418 14.22 -16.23 -26.15
C PRO A 418 13.75 -16.08 -27.60
N LYS A 419 12.84 -15.14 -27.84
CA LYS A 419 12.47 -14.72 -29.19
C LYS A 419 12.86 -13.25 -29.34
N LYS A 420 13.53 -12.89 -30.44
CA LYS A 420 14.09 -11.55 -30.70
C LYS A 420 13.09 -10.38 -30.57
N PHE A 421 11.78 -10.63 -30.55
CA PHE A 421 10.74 -9.58 -30.49
C PHE A 421 9.56 -9.85 -29.53
N THR A 422 9.66 -10.83 -28.61
CA THR A 422 8.63 -11.02 -27.56
C THR A 422 9.28 -11.56 -26.28
N LEU A 423 9.21 -10.79 -25.18
CA LEU A 423 9.50 -11.28 -23.84
C LEU A 423 8.43 -12.31 -23.46
N LYS A 424 8.77 -13.59 -23.48
CA LYS A 424 7.99 -14.62 -22.78
C LYS A 424 8.89 -15.17 -21.69
N GLY A 425 8.53 -14.94 -20.43
CA GLY A 425 9.20 -15.51 -19.27
C GLY A 425 9.10 -17.04 -19.23
N TYR A 426 9.68 -17.64 -18.19
CA TYR A 426 9.63 -19.08 -17.96
C TYR A 426 8.19 -19.60 -17.94
N LYS A 427 7.94 -20.68 -18.68
CA LYS A 427 6.66 -21.40 -18.69
C LYS A 427 6.84 -22.82 -18.18
N ARG A 428 5.92 -23.30 -17.37
CA ARG A 428 5.96 -24.65 -16.83
C ARG A 428 5.42 -25.66 -17.86
N TYR A 429 6.13 -26.77 -18.04
CA TYR A 429 5.77 -27.88 -18.91
C TYR A 429 6.05 -29.20 -18.20
N TRP A 430 5.36 -30.27 -18.62
CA TRP A 430 5.74 -31.64 -18.30
C TRP A 430 6.82 -32.09 -19.28
N PHE A 431 8.02 -32.34 -18.77
CA PHE A 431 9.17 -32.77 -19.55
C PHE A 431 9.26 -34.29 -19.53
N THR A 432 9.54 -34.87 -20.69
CA THR A 432 9.81 -36.29 -20.86
C THR A 432 11.10 -36.43 -21.66
N TYR A 433 12.15 -37.00 -21.05
CA TYR A 433 13.37 -37.36 -21.76
C TYR A 433 13.26 -38.81 -22.24
N LYS A 434 13.38 -39.01 -23.55
CA LYS A 434 13.34 -40.33 -24.20
C LYS A 434 14.18 -40.29 -25.47
N ASP A 435 14.98 -41.34 -25.69
CA ASP A 435 15.74 -41.53 -26.94
C ASP A 435 16.57 -40.30 -27.38
N LEU A 436 17.29 -39.68 -26.43
CA LEU A 436 18.10 -38.46 -26.63
C LEU A 436 17.28 -37.20 -26.98
N HIS A 437 15.96 -37.29 -26.92
CA HIS A 437 15.05 -36.19 -27.17
C HIS A 437 14.39 -35.70 -25.89
N LEU A 438 14.22 -34.39 -25.81
CA LEU A 438 13.46 -33.72 -24.78
C LEU A 438 12.10 -33.32 -25.32
N HIS A 439 11.05 -33.91 -24.77
CA HIS A 439 9.67 -33.65 -25.15
C HIS A 439 8.97 -32.82 -24.09
N LEU A 440 8.34 -31.72 -24.50
CA LEU A 440 7.61 -30.82 -23.61
C LEU A 440 6.11 -30.91 -23.91
N TYR A 441 5.34 -31.24 -22.88
CA TYR A 441 3.88 -31.34 -22.90
C TYR A 441 3.27 -30.28 -22.00
N LYS A 442 2.06 -29.80 -22.31
CA LYS A 442 1.37 -28.81 -21.49
C LYS A 442 1.01 -29.39 -20.12
N SER A 443 0.66 -30.67 -20.06
CA SER A 443 0.33 -31.38 -18.83
C SER A 443 0.83 -32.84 -18.86
N LYS A 444 0.86 -33.49 -17.69
CA LYS A 444 1.16 -34.92 -17.56
C LYS A 444 0.15 -35.81 -18.28
N ASP A 445 -1.12 -35.40 -18.32
CA ASP A 445 -2.19 -36.16 -18.99
C ASP A 445 -2.04 -36.12 -20.52
N ASP A 446 -1.54 -35.01 -21.06
CA ASP A 446 -1.20 -34.90 -22.49
C ASP A 446 -0.07 -35.86 -22.88
N ALA A 447 0.92 -36.05 -22.00
CA ALA A 447 2.00 -37.01 -22.21
C ALA A 447 1.50 -38.47 -22.15
N ARG A 448 0.59 -38.79 -21.23
CA ARG A 448 0.00 -40.13 -21.07
C ARG A 448 -0.96 -40.51 -22.19
N SER A 449 -1.65 -39.53 -22.77
CA SER A 449 -2.59 -39.73 -23.89
C SER A 449 -1.91 -39.83 -25.26
N ASN A 450 -0.57 -39.85 -25.30
CA ASN A 450 0.25 -39.98 -26.51
C ASN A 450 0.00 -38.87 -27.55
N ASN A 451 -0.43 -37.69 -27.08
CA ASN A 451 -0.59 -36.50 -27.91
C ASN A 451 0.79 -36.02 -28.42
N PRO A 452 0.87 -35.30 -29.56
CA PRO A 452 2.14 -34.77 -30.04
C PRO A 452 2.71 -33.74 -29.05
N PRO A 453 4.01 -33.80 -28.73
CA PRO A 453 4.66 -32.85 -27.83
C PRO A 453 4.64 -31.45 -28.44
N GLN A 454 4.46 -30.44 -27.58
CA GLN A 454 4.41 -29.04 -28.02
C GLN A 454 5.78 -28.56 -28.51
N VAL A 455 6.85 -29.08 -27.92
CA VAL A 455 8.23 -28.88 -28.34
C VAL A 455 8.96 -30.21 -28.21
N SER A 456 9.66 -30.63 -29.28
CA SER A 456 10.61 -31.75 -29.25
C SER A 456 12.00 -31.21 -29.60
N ILE A 457 12.99 -31.53 -28.78
CA ILE A 457 14.37 -31.05 -28.92
C ILE A 457 15.30 -32.25 -28.97
N ASN A 458 16.08 -32.38 -30.05
CA ASN A 458 17.17 -33.35 -30.11
C ASN A 458 18.38 -32.78 -29.36
N LEU A 459 18.83 -33.49 -28.32
CA LEU A 459 19.94 -33.05 -27.49
C LEU A 459 21.31 -33.52 -28.03
N ARG A 460 21.36 -34.31 -29.09
CA ARG A 460 22.62 -34.80 -29.65
C ARG A 460 23.46 -33.63 -30.19
N GLY A 461 24.68 -33.48 -29.69
CA GLY A 461 25.59 -32.40 -30.10
C GLY A 461 25.23 -31.03 -29.53
N CYS A 462 24.31 -30.92 -28.57
CA CYS A 462 24.02 -29.66 -27.88
C CYS A 462 25.15 -29.26 -26.91
N GLU A 463 25.36 -27.96 -26.72
CA GLU A 463 26.21 -27.46 -25.64
C GLU A 463 25.37 -27.24 -24.38
N VAL A 464 25.81 -27.84 -23.26
CA VAL A 464 25.07 -27.83 -21.98
C VAL A 464 25.88 -27.03 -20.96
N THR A 465 25.39 -25.84 -20.61
CA THR A 465 26.07 -24.94 -19.67
C THR A 465 25.31 -24.87 -18.33
N PRO A 466 25.99 -25.12 -17.18
CA PRO A 466 25.40 -24.93 -15.86
C PRO A 466 25.26 -23.45 -15.52
N GLU A 467 24.07 -23.03 -15.09
CA GLU A 467 23.81 -21.70 -14.51
C GLU A 467 23.24 -21.89 -13.10
N VAL A 468 24.10 -22.18 -12.14
CA VAL A 468 23.70 -22.43 -10.74
C VAL A 468 24.08 -21.27 -9.86
N ASN A 469 23.13 -20.81 -9.06
CA ASN A 469 23.40 -19.97 -7.90
C ASN A 469 22.76 -20.60 -6.66
N LEU A 470 23.58 -21.25 -5.83
CA LEU A 470 23.15 -21.93 -4.61
C LEU A 470 22.57 -20.96 -3.58
N SER A 471 23.08 -19.73 -3.51
CA SER A 471 22.56 -18.71 -2.58
C SER A 471 21.13 -18.25 -2.91
N GLN A 472 20.73 -18.39 -4.18
CA GLN A 472 19.42 -17.95 -4.69
C GLN A 472 18.49 -19.12 -5.04
N ASN A 473 18.86 -20.37 -4.71
CA ASN A 473 18.17 -21.59 -5.17
C ASN A 473 17.84 -21.56 -6.67
N LYS A 474 18.78 -21.03 -7.48
CA LYS A 474 18.62 -20.91 -8.92
C LYS A 474 19.36 -22.05 -9.60
N PHE A 475 18.61 -22.98 -10.17
CA PHE A 475 19.13 -24.16 -10.85
C PHE A 475 18.76 -24.12 -12.34
N ASN A 476 19.54 -23.39 -13.13
CA ASN A 476 19.31 -23.25 -14.56
C ASN A 476 20.28 -24.13 -15.37
N ILE A 477 19.77 -24.67 -16.47
CA ILE A 477 20.51 -25.40 -17.50
C ILE A 477 20.32 -24.62 -18.81
N LYS A 478 21.39 -24.03 -19.33
CA LYS A 478 21.39 -23.43 -20.66
C LYS A 478 21.75 -24.52 -21.69
N LEU A 479 20.89 -24.69 -22.69
CA LEU A 479 21.09 -25.61 -23.79
C LEU A 479 21.23 -24.82 -25.09
N GLU A 480 22.30 -25.08 -25.84
CA GLU A 480 22.49 -24.54 -27.18
C GLU A 480 22.43 -25.69 -28.18
N VAL A 481 21.33 -25.75 -28.93
CA VAL A 481 21.08 -26.84 -29.87
C VAL A 481 21.50 -26.39 -31.27
N PRO A 482 22.42 -27.12 -31.95
CA PRO A 482 22.81 -26.82 -33.32
C PRO A 482 21.61 -27.02 -34.24
N LEU A 483 21.30 -26.01 -35.06
CA LEU A 483 20.33 -26.15 -36.16
C LEU A 483 21.11 -26.21 -37.47
N GLU A 484 20.73 -27.13 -38.37
CA GLU A 484 21.45 -27.41 -39.62
C GLU A 484 21.55 -26.22 -40.59
N GLN A 485 20.89 -25.07 -40.32
CA GLN A 485 21.02 -23.85 -41.10
C GLN A 485 21.02 -22.58 -40.20
N ASN A 486 22.24 -22.11 -39.89
CA ASN A 486 22.65 -20.72 -39.57
C ASN A 486 22.25 -20.01 -38.26
N SER A 487 21.67 -20.65 -37.23
CA SER A 487 21.70 -20.08 -35.86
C SER A 487 21.45 -21.14 -34.78
N ASN A 488 22.34 -21.25 -33.78
CA ASN A 488 22.10 -22.09 -32.60
C ASN A 488 20.83 -21.61 -31.87
N SER A 489 19.95 -22.54 -31.52
CA SER A 489 18.78 -22.22 -30.70
C SER A 489 19.17 -22.31 -29.22
N GLU A 490 19.33 -21.16 -28.58
CA GLU A 490 19.50 -21.09 -27.13
C GLU A 490 18.16 -21.32 -26.41
N MET A 491 18.18 -22.09 -25.33
CA MET A 491 17.04 -22.32 -24.46
C MET A 491 17.49 -22.57 -23.02
N TRP A 492 16.63 -22.25 -22.05
CA TRP A 492 16.88 -22.45 -20.65
C TRP A 492 15.84 -23.38 -20.05
N ILE A 493 16.32 -24.31 -19.24
CA ILE A 493 15.50 -25.15 -18.38
C ILE A 493 15.82 -24.75 -16.94
N ARG A 494 14.79 -24.54 -16.14
CA ARG A 494 14.93 -24.26 -14.71
C ARG A 494 14.29 -25.37 -13.89
N CYS A 495 15.08 -25.92 -12.98
CA CYS A 495 14.69 -26.95 -12.02
C CYS A 495 14.33 -26.31 -10.67
N ASP A 496 13.53 -27.02 -9.87
CA ASP A 496 13.03 -26.54 -8.58
C ASP A 496 13.87 -27.00 -7.38
N SER A 497 14.68 -28.06 -7.52
CA SER A 497 15.52 -28.60 -6.44
C SER A 497 16.92 -29.03 -6.91
N GLU A 498 17.86 -29.13 -5.95
CA GLU A 498 19.23 -29.65 -6.18
C GLU A 498 19.22 -31.07 -6.77
N ASP A 499 18.34 -31.94 -6.26
CA ASP A 499 18.21 -33.33 -6.70
C ASP A 499 17.67 -33.43 -8.12
N GLN A 500 16.62 -32.64 -8.41
CA GLN A 500 16.03 -32.57 -9.75
C GLN A 500 17.05 -32.01 -10.75
N TYR A 501 17.72 -30.91 -10.41
CA TYR A 501 18.77 -30.34 -11.23
C TYR A 501 19.90 -31.32 -11.53
N ALA A 502 20.38 -32.07 -10.53
CA ALA A 502 21.46 -33.03 -10.73
C ALA A 502 21.08 -34.13 -11.74
N LYS A 503 19.86 -34.67 -11.65
CA LYS A 503 19.32 -35.66 -12.59
C LYS A 503 19.21 -35.11 -14.01
N TRP A 504 18.57 -33.95 -14.18
CA TRP A 504 18.33 -33.35 -15.49
C TRP A 504 19.62 -32.83 -16.15
N MET A 505 20.56 -32.28 -15.37
CA MET A 505 21.87 -31.86 -15.86
C MET A 505 22.71 -33.05 -16.33
N ALA A 506 22.76 -34.13 -15.55
CA ALA A 506 23.43 -35.36 -15.96
C ALA A 506 22.83 -35.93 -17.26
N ALA A 507 21.50 -35.99 -17.35
CA ALA A 507 20.79 -36.45 -18.52
C ALA A 507 21.12 -35.63 -19.78
N CYS A 508 21.07 -34.29 -19.69
CA CYS A 508 21.40 -33.41 -20.81
C CYS A 508 22.88 -33.54 -21.22
N ARG A 509 23.81 -33.63 -20.26
CA ARG A 509 25.25 -33.81 -20.54
C ARG A 509 25.54 -35.14 -21.23
N LEU A 510 24.89 -36.23 -20.84
CA LEU A 510 25.03 -37.52 -21.52
C LEU A 510 24.40 -37.48 -22.92
N ALA A 511 23.22 -36.88 -23.04
CA ALA A 511 22.52 -36.76 -24.31
C ALA A 511 23.32 -35.96 -25.35
N SER A 512 24.02 -34.89 -24.92
CA SER A 512 24.93 -34.12 -25.79
C SER A 512 26.01 -34.98 -26.45
N LYS A 513 26.49 -36.01 -25.73
CA LYS A 513 27.49 -36.97 -26.19
C LYS A 513 26.87 -38.18 -26.90
N GLY A 514 25.55 -38.18 -27.12
CA GLY A 514 24.80 -39.26 -27.74
C GLY A 514 24.58 -40.49 -26.85
N ARG A 515 24.70 -40.35 -25.52
CA ARG A 515 24.50 -41.42 -24.54
C ARG A 515 23.13 -41.30 -23.89
N SER A 516 22.42 -42.41 -23.73
CA SER A 516 21.07 -42.45 -23.15
C SER A 516 21.13 -42.58 -21.61
N LEU A 517 19.97 -42.51 -20.95
CA LEU A 517 19.85 -42.76 -19.51
C LEU A 517 20.21 -44.19 -19.09
N ALA A 518 20.25 -45.13 -20.05
CA ALA A 518 20.65 -46.51 -19.79
C ALA A 518 22.18 -46.69 -19.70
N ASP A 519 22.96 -45.62 -19.94
CA ASP A 519 24.41 -45.65 -19.79
C ASP A 519 24.80 -45.76 -18.31
N SER A 520 25.72 -46.68 -17.99
CA SER A 520 26.17 -46.94 -16.62
C SER A 520 26.84 -45.74 -15.93
N SER A 521 27.20 -44.70 -16.71
CA SER A 521 27.75 -43.45 -16.18
C SER A 521 26.72 -42.44 -15.68
N TYR A 522 25.41 -42.66 -15.89
CA TYR A 522 24.38 -41.72 -15.46
C TYR A 522 24.36 -41.50 -13.94
N ASP A 523 24.29 -42.59 -13.15
CA ASP A 523 24.21 -42.47 -11.69
C ASP A 523 25.48 -41.89 -11.06
N SER A 524 26.65 -42.16 -11.67
CA SER A 524 27.92 -41.59 -11.23
C SER A 524 28.03 -40.11 -11.57
N GLU A 525 27.53 -39.67 -12.74
CA GLU A 525 27.45 -38.26 -13.11
C GLU A 525 26.49 -37.49 -12.19
N VAL A 526 25.31 -38.05 -11.87
CA VAL A 526 24.35 -37.45 -10.90
C VAL A 526 25.01 -37.29 -9.53
N SER A 527 25.71 -38.32 -9.05
CA SER A 527 26.41 -38.30 -7.75
C SER A 527 27.55 -37.28 -7.73
N SER A 528 28.28 -37.15 -8.84
CA SER A 528 29.34 -36.14 -9.02
C SER A 528 28.79 -34.72 -8.97
N ILE A 529 27.68 -34.45 -9.67
CA ILE A 529 27.03 -33.12 -9.66
C ILE A 529 26.52 -32.78 -8.27
N LYS A 530 25.88 -33.72 -7.55
CA LYS A 530 25.44 -33.51 -6.16
C LYS A 530 26.61 -33.18 -5.23
N SER A 531 27.72 -33.90 -5.38
CA SER A 531 28.92 -33.66 -4.58
C SER A 531 29.50 -32.27 -4.85
N PHE A 532 29.55 -31.85 -6.12
CA PHE A 532 30.01 -30.52 -6.51
C PHE A 532 29.12 -29.40 -5.96
N LEU A 533 27.79 -29.55 -6.01
CA LEU A 533 26.85 -28.60 -5.42
C LEU A 533 27.03 -28.49 -3.91
N SER A 534 27.30 -29.60 -3.22
CA SER A 534 27.54 -29.60 -1.77
C SER A 534 28.82 -28.85 -1.38
N MET A 535 29.87 -28.93 -2.20
CA MET A 535 31.15 -28.24 -1.97
C MET A 535 31.08 -26.74 -2.25
N GLN A 536 30.16 -26.30 -3.12
CA GLN A 536 29.95 -24.89 -3.45
C GLN A 536 29.01 -24.16 -2.49
N LYS A 537 28.42 -24.85 -1.50
CA LYS A 537 27.65 -24.18 -0.45
C LYS A 537 28.62 -23.26 0.31
N PRO A 538 28.32 -21.96 0.46
CA PRO A 538 29.19 -21.08 1.23
C PRO A 538 29.37 -21.70 2.63
N ALA A 539 30.62 -21.75 3.10
CA ALA A 539 30.89 -22.08 4.49
C ALA A 539 30.00 -21.19 5.38
N GLN A 540 29.40 -21.76 6.43
CA GLN A 540 28.62 -20.99 7.40
C GLN A 540 29.40 -19.72 7.74
N ALA A 541 28.80 -18.55 7.47
CA ALA A 541 29.46 -17.28 7.73
C ALA A 541 29.98 -17.31 9.18
N PRO A 542 31.25 -16.92 9.41
CA PRO A 542 31.78 -16.88 10.77
C PRO A 542 30.83 -16.04 11.62
N ALA A 543 30.41 -16.57 12.77
CA ALA A 543 29.52 -15.88 13.69
C ALA A 543 30.06 -14.47 13.93
N VAL A 544 29.27 -13.44 13.57
CA VAL A 544 29.66 -12.05 13.82
C VAL A 544 29.96 -11.91 15.30
N ALA A 545 31.21 -11.59 15.64
CA ALA A 545 31.62 -11.43 17.03
C ALA A 545 30.97 -10.15 17.58
N ILE A 546 29.82 -10.29 18.23
CA ILE A 546 29.07 -9.18 18.83
C ILE A 546 29.90 -8.64 20.01
N ASN A 547 30.34 -7.39 19.92
CA ASN A 547 30.99 -6.69 21.02
C ASN A 547 29.92 -5.90 21.82
N PRO A 548 29.59 -6.31 23.06
CA PRO A 548 28.53 -5.66 23.85
C PRO A 548 28.82 -4.18 24.17
N ASN A 549 30.09 -3.76 24.16
CA ASN A 549 30.48 -2.39 24.51
C ASN A 549 30.14 -1.35 23.43
N ASN A 550 29.84 -1.79 22.20
CA ASN A 550 29.53 -0.91 21.08
C ASN A 550 28.01 -0.68 20.89
N ILE A 551 27.18 -1.30 21.73
CA ILE A 551 25.72 -1.25 21.60
C ILE A 551 25.16 -0.20 22.57
N ASP A 552 24.47 0.82 22.06
CA ASP A 552 23.70 1.75 22.90
C ASP A 552 22.30 1.18 23.20
N PRO A 553 21.95 0.92 24.48
CA PRO A 553 20.61 0.46 24.85
C PRO A 553 19.47 1.36 24.37
N ASN A 554 19.70 2.68 24.23
CA ASN A 554 18.65 3.64 23.88
C ASN A 554 18.22 3.57 22.41
N GLU A 555 18.97 2.85 21.57
CA GLU A 555 18.61 2.60 20.17
C GLU A 555 17.61 1.46 20.02
N TYR A 556 17.57 0.53 20.99
CA TYR A 556 16.78 -0.69 20.94
C TYR A 556 15.64 -0.70 21.96
N LEU A 557 15.82 -0.05 23.11
CA LEU A 557 14.87 -0.01 24.21
C LEU A 557 14.30 1.39 24.40
N SER A 558 13.07 1.50 24.89
CA SER A 558 12.52 2.80 25.27
C SER A 558 13.28 3.42 26.44
N ALA A 559 13.26 4.75 26.51
CA ALA A 559 14.04 5.52 27.49
C ALA A 559 13.72 5.12 28.94
N ARG A 560 12.47 4.74 29.23
CA ARG A 560 12.06 4.23 30.55
C ARG A 560 12.79 2.94 30.93
N TYR A 561 12.84 1.95 30.03
CA TYR A 561 13.45 0.65 30.30
C TYR A 561 14.98 0.71 30.29
N ALA A 562 15.57 1.49 29.37
CA ALA A 562 17.01 1.74 29.36
C ALA A 562 17.48 2.36 30.70
N LYS A 563 16.74 3.36 31.22
CA LYS A 563 17.02 3.96 32.54
C LYS A 563 16.81 3.00 33.71
N LYS A 564 15.80 2.13 33.64
CA LYS A 564 15.50 1.14 34.69
C LYS A 564 16.59 0.07 34.80
N LEU A 565 17.06 -0.45 33.67
CA LEU A 565 18.05 -1.54 33.60
C LEU A 565 19.51 -1.07 33.72
N LYS A 566 19.79 0.20 33.42
CA LYS A 566 21.15 0.80 33.46
C LYS A 566 22.15 -0.09 32.71
N ASN A 567 23.27 -0.42 33.36
CA ASN A 567 24.37 -1.19 32.77
C ASN A 567 24.00 -2.65 32.43
N LYS A 568 22.88 -3.18 32.92
CA LYS A 568 22.44 -4.56 32.64
C LYS A 568 21.61 -4.66 31.36
N ALA A 569 21.20 -3.53 30.77
CA ALA A 569 20.27 -3.50 29.63
C ALA A 569 20.79 -4.29 28.42
N VAL A 570 22.04 -4.04 28.00
CA VAL A 570 22.65 -4.73 26.85
C VAL A 570 22.73 -6.24 27.10
N MET A 571 23.24 -6.66 28.28
CA MET A 571 23.40 -8.09 28.60
C MET A 571 22.05 -8.83 28.58
N ARG A 572 21.02 -8.27 29.23
CA ARG A 572 19.66 -8.86 29.25
C ARG A 572 19.05 -8.94 27.85
N MET A 573 19.31 -7.94 26.99
CA MET A 573 18.86 -7.94 25.60
C MET A 573 19.59 -9.02 24.78
N LEU A 574 20.90 -9.20 24.97
CA LEU A 574 21.67 -10.24 24.29
C LEU A 574 21.28 -11.65 24.75
N GLU A 575 20.90 -11.84 26.01
CA GLU A 575 20.30 -13.09 26.50
C GLU A 575 19.00 -13.42 25.75
N ALA A 576 18.13 -12.42 25.54
CA ALA A 576 16.92 -12.60 24.72
C ALA A 576 17.25 -12.85 23.24
N HIS A 577 18.29 -12.19 22.70
CA HIS A 577 18.76 -12.37 21.31
C HIS A 577 19.19 -13.80 21.00
N ALA A 578 19.72 -14.53 21.98
CA ALA A 578 20.08 -15.93 21.80
C ALA A 578 18.92 -16.81 21.28
N ASN A 579 17.66 -16.43 21.56
CA ASN A 579 16.46 -17.15 21.11
C ASN A 579 16.02 -16.80 19.68
N VAL A 580 16.55 -15.72 19.09
CA VAL A 580 16.10 -15.18 17.79
C VAL A 580 17.24 -14.98 16.79
N LYS A 581 18.48 -15.34 17.17
CA LYS A 581 19.70 -15.17 16.37
C LYS A 581 19.68 -15.84 14.99
N ASP A 582 18.89 -16.90 14.83
CA ASP A 582 18.83 -17.72 13.60
C ASP A 582 17.70 -17.26 12.65
N LEU A 583 16.92 -16.24 13.03
CA LEU A 583 15.86 -15.70 12.18
C LEU A 583 16.43 -14.93 10.98
N SER A 584 15.83 -15.15 9.80
CA SER A 584 16.10 -14.35 8.61
C SER A 584 15.64 -12.90 8.79
N LEU A 585 16.07 -11.99 7.91
CA LEU A 585 15.66 -10.58 7.96
C LEU A 585 14.14 -10.42 8.01
N MET A 586 13.43 -11.15 7.14
CA MET A 586 11.98 -11.04 7.02
C MET A 586 11.25 -11.73 8.17
N ASP A 587 11.75 -12.88 8.62
CA ASP A 587 11.16 -13.61 9.75
C ASP A 587 11.35 -12.85 11.06
N ALA A 588 12.46 -12.14 11.24
CA ALA A 588 12.68 -11.27 12.39
C ALA A 588 11.68 -10.10 12.41
N LYS A 589 11.48 -9.41 11.28
CA LYS A 589 10.46 -8.34 11.14
C LYS A 589 9.04 -8.86 11.39
N LEU A 590 8.68 -10.01 10.81
CA LEU A 590 7.37 -10.63 11.04
C LEU A 590 7.18 -11.07 12.49
N SER A 591 8.20 -11.64 13.12
CA SER A 591 8.15 -12.04 14.53
C SER A 591 7.97 -10.82 15.44
N TYR A 592 8.63 -9.69 15.12
CA TYR A 592 8.42 -8.42 15.80
C TYR A 592 6.96 -7.95 15.68
N ILE A 593 6.40 -7.96 14.46
CA ILE A 593 5.00 -7.57 14.22
C ILE A 593 4.04 -8.49 14.98
N ARG A 594 4.26 -9.81 14.98
CA ARG A 594 3.42 -10.78 15.70
C ARG A 594 3.47 -10.56 17.22
N ALA A 595 4.65 -10.30 17.77
CA ALA A 595 4.80 -9.97 19.19
C ALA A 595 4.06 -8.66 19.53
N TRP A 596 4.20 -7.63 18.68
CA TRP A 596 3.46 -6.37 18.83
C TRP A 596 1.94 -6.55 18.74
N GLN A 597 1.45 -7.41 17.86
CA GLN A 597 0.04 -7.77 17.74
C GLN A 597 -0.52 -8.50 18.98
N SER A 598 0.34 -9.16 19.75
CA SER A 598 -0.06 -9.90 20.95
C SER A 598 -0.23 -9.01 22.18
N LEU A 599 0.20 -7.75 22.11
CA LEU A 599 0.08 -6.81 23.22
C LEU A 599 -1.40 -6.50 23.52
N PRO A 600 -1.79 -6.36 24.81
CA PRO A 600 -3.19 -6.18 25.20
C PRO A 600 -3.87 -4.95 24.56
N GLU A 601 -3.12 -3.87 24.37
CA GLU A 601 -3.62 -2.60 23.81
C GLU A 601 -3.44 -2.48 22.29
N PHE A 602 -2.98 -3.55 21.64
CA PHE A 602 -2.79 -3.56 20.20
C PHE A 602 -4.09 -3.23 19.45
N GLY A 603 -3.98 -2.32 18.48
CA GLY A 603 -5.08 -1.95 17.61
C GLY A 603 -6.22 -1.18 18.29
N VAL A 604 -6.00 -0.62 19.47
CA VAL A 604 -6.96 0.26 20.15
C VAL A 604 -6.60 1.73 19.91
N THR A 605 -7.47 2.42 19.17
CA THR A 605 -7.38 3.87 18.92
C THR A 605 -8.22 4.62 19.95
N LEU A 606 -7.62 5.55 20.68
CA LEU A 606 -8.29 6.27 21.78
C LEU A 606 -8.83 7.64 21.35
N PHE A 607 -9.97 8.02 21.90
CA PHE A 607 -10.56 9.36 21.79
C PHE A 607 -11.08 9.83 23.15
N VAL A 608 -10.90 11.12 23.45
CA VAL A 608 -11.58 11.75 24.60
C VAL A 608 -12.97 12.13 24.17
N ILE A 609 -13.98 11.62 24.87
CA ILE A 609 -15.39 11.86 24.54
C ILE A 609 -16.18 12.33 25.76
N LYS A 610 -17.37 12.86 25.47
CA LYS A 610 -18.38 13.19 26.46
C LYS A 610 -19.72 12.58 26.02
N PHE A 611 -20.24 11.65 26.81
CA PHE A 611 -21.56 11.07 26.57
C PHE A 611 -22.65 12.12 26.78
N ASP A 612 -23.72 12.01 26.00
CA ASP A 612 -24.86 12.91 26.10
C ASP A 612 -25.49 12.84 27.51
N GLY A 613 -25.83 14.01 28.08
CA GLY A 613 -26.32 14.12 29.46
C GLY A 613 -25.27 13.91 30.57
N HIS A 614 -24.05 13.47 30.25
CA HIS A 614 -22.99 13.26 31.25
C HIS A 614 -22.05 14.47 31.34
N LYS A 615 -21.64 14.83 32.56
CA LYS A 615 -20.63 15.90 32.78
C LYS A 615 -19.18 15.39 32.74
N LYS A 616 -18.95 14.11 33.02
CA LYS A 616 -17.62 13.49 33.10
C LYS A 616 -17.08 13.21 31.69
N GLU A 617 -15.82 13.55 31.46
CA GLU A 617 -15.06 13.12 30.28
C GLU A 617 -14.58 11.68 30.45
N GLU A 618 -14.65 10.90 29.38
CA GLU A 618 -14.27 9.49 29.37
C GLU A 618 -13.48 9.15 28.10
N LEU A 619 -12.87 7.97 28.07
CA LEU A 619 -12.17 7.49 26.90
C LEU A 619 -13.05 6.53 26.09
N LEU A 620 -13.02 6.72 24.77
CA LEU A 620 -13.56 5.81 23.79
C LEU A 620 -12.39 5.08 23.11
N GLY A 621 -12.28 3.78 23.31
CA GLY A 621 -11.39 2.91 22.56
C GLY A 621 -12.11 2.34 21.34
N VAL A 622 -11.61 2.61 20.14
CA VAL A 622 -12.09 2.05 18.89
C VAL A 622 -11.09 1.00 18.40
N ALA A 623 -11.53 -0.24 18.25
CA ALA A 623 -10.74 -1.35 17.75
C ALA A 623 -11.41 -2.00 16.53
N SER A 624 -10.74 -2.99 15.93
CA SER A 624 -11.18 -3.62 14.68
C SER A 624 -12.53 -4.34 14.75
N ASN A 625 -12.95 -4.78 15.94
CA ASN A 625 -14.17 -5.56 16.14
C ASN A 625 -15.11 -5.00 17.23
N ARG A 626 -14.72 -3.93 17.91
CA ARG A 626 -15.42 -3.42 19.10
C ARG A 626 -15.11 -1.95 19.38
N ILE A 627 -16.01 -1.34 20.13
CA ILE A 627 -15.85 -0.03 20.76
C ILE A 627 -15.91 -0.22 22.28
N MET A 628 -15.10 0.50 23.03
CA MET A 628 -14.98 0.35 24.49
C MET A 628 -15.09 1.72 25.15
N LYS A 629 -15.91 1.81 26.19
CA LYS A 629 -15.87 2.91 27.15
C LYS A 629 -14.86 2.55 28.23
N MET A 630 -13.90 3.43 28.44
CA MET A 630 -12.74 3.22 29.31
C MET A 630 -12.62 4.36 30.32
N ASP A 631 -12.12 4.07 31.52
CA ASP A 631 -11.80 5.14 32.48
C ASP A 631 -10.64 5.98 31.97
N ILE A 632 -10.75 7.30 32.16
CA ILE A 632 -9.80 8.27 31.60
C ILE A 632 -8.41 8.23 32.24
N ASN A 633 -8.32 7.77 33.49
CA ASN A 633 -7.06 7.75 34.24
C ASN A 633 -6.40 6.37 34.22
N THR A 634 -7.19 5.31 34.43
CA THR A 634 -6.64 3.94 34.53
C THR A 634 -6.62 3.20 33.20
N GLY A 635 -7.47 3.58 32.25
CA GLY A 635 -7.67 2.82 31.02
C GLY A 635 -8.52 1.56 31.20
N ASP A 636 -9.07 1.32 32.39
CA ASP A 636 -9.87 0.13 32.65
C ASP A 636 -11.14 0.12 31.80
N HIS A 637 -11.50 -1.07 31.29
CA HIS A 637 -12.68 -1.24 30.47
C HIS A 637 -13.94 -1.18 31.34
N LEU A 638 -14.74 -0.12 31.18
CA LEU A 638 -16.02 0.04 31.89
C LEU A 638 -17.15 -0.66 31.14
N LYS A 639 -17.17 -0.57 29.80
CA LYS A 639 -18.19 -1.20 28.95
C LYS A 639 -17.65 -1.46 27.56
N THR A 640 -18.08 -2.57 26.93
CA THR A 640 -17.66 -2.97 25.59
C THR A 640 -18.87 -3.22 24.70
N TRP A 641 -18.86 -2.63 23.51
CA TRP A 641 -19.82 -2.85 22.44
C TRP A 641 -19.14 -3.51 21.26
N ARG A 642 -19.75 -4.55 20.69
CA ARG A 642 -19.17 -5.28 19.56
C ARG A 642 -19.82 -4.85 18.25
N TYR A 643 -19.07 -4.83 17.16
CA TYR A 643 -19.62 -4.44 15.85
C TYR A 643 -20.70 -5.40 15.34
N ASN A 644 -20.65 -6.68 15.73
CA ASN A 644 -21.68 -7.65 15.34
C ASN A 644 -23.08 -7.35 15.93
N THR A 645 -23.17 -6.57 17.01
CA THR A 645 -24.45 -6.12 17.56
C THR A 645 -24.82 -4.71 17.11
N MET A 646 -23.98 -4.04 16.32
CA MET A 646 -24.25 -2.72 15.78
C MET A 646 -25.25 -2.82 14.62
N LYS A 647 -26.27 -1.96 14.64
CA LYS A 647 -27.30 -1.89 13.60
C LYS A 647 -27.03 -0.73 12.64
N ALA A 648 -26.71 0.44 13.19
CA ALA A 648 -26.47 1.66 12.44
C ALA A 648 -25.67 2.65 13.31
N TRP A 649 -25.02 3.61 12.65
CA TRP A 649 -24.49 4.80 13.31
C TRP A 649 -24.84 6.03 12.46
N ASN A 650 -25.03 7.17 13.13
CA ASN A 650 -25.32 8.44 12.51
C ASN A 650 -24.52 9.55 13.19
N VAL A 651 -24.16 10.59 12.46
CA VAL A 651 -23.49 11.77 12.99
C VAL A 651 -24.39 12.97 12.73
N ASN A 652 -24.77 13.66 13.80
CA ASN A 652 -25.39 14.96 13.69
C ASN A 652 -24.27 16.01 13.64
N TRP A 653 -24.01 16.53 12.43
CA TRP A 653 -22.94 17.49 12.15
C TRP A 653 -23.19 18.86 12.76
N GLU A 654 -24.44 19.25 13.00
CA GLU A 654 -24.80 20.55 13.56
C GLU A 654 -24.39 20.66 15.03
N ILE A 655 -24.71 19.62 15.81
CA ILE A 655 -24.33 19.56 17.24
C ILE A 655 -23.03 18.79 17.48
N LYS A 656 -22.39 18.28 16.42
CA LYS A 656 -21.17 17.45 16.45
C LYS A 656 -21.27 16.25 17.40
N CYS A 657 -22.40 15.55 17.37
CA CYS A 657 -22.62 14.33 18.17
C CYS A 657 -22.76 13.11 17.27
N MET A 658 -22.17 12.01 17.71
CA MET A 658 -22.31 10.70 17.07
C MET A 658 -23.27 9.84 17.88
N MET A 659 -24.22 9.19 17.19
CA MET A 659 -25.13 8.20 17.74
C MET A 659 -24.82 6.84 17.15
N ILE A 660 -24.66 5.82 17.98
CA ILE A 660 -24.47 4.43 17.56
C ILE A 660 -25.56 3.57 18.17
N GLN A 661 -26.27 2.84 17.32
CA GLN A 661 -27.37 1.97 17.71
C GLN A 661 -26.89 0.50 17.73
N PHE A 662 -27.01 -0.13 18.90
CA PHE A 662 -26.73 -1.54 19.11
C PHE A 662 -28.03 -2.34 19.32
N GLN A 663 -27.92 -3.67 19.39
CA GLN A 663 -29.00 -4.54 19.82
C GLN A 663 -29.27 -4.31 21.32
N GLY A 664 -30.31 -3.52 21.63
CA GLY A 664 -30.81 -3.31 23.00
C GLY A 664 -30.46 -1.97 23.63
N GLU A 665 -29.52 -1.20 23.05
CA GLU A 665 -29.20 0.15 23.52
C GLU A 665 -28.66 1.05 22.42
N SER A 666 -28.72 2.36 22.63
CA SER A 666 -28.09 3.36 21.76
C SER A 666 -27.22 4.26 22.61
N ILE A 667 -26.04 4.60 22.09
CA ILE A 667 -25.12 5.52 22.73
C ILE A 667 -25.01 6.80 21.92
N VAL A 668 -24.94 7.93 22.60
CA VAL A 668 -24.74 9.26 21.98
C VAL A 668 -23.59 9.93 22.70
N PHE A 669 -22.62 10.44 21.95
CA PHE A 669 -21.46 11.13 22.50
C PHE A 669 -20.93 12.21 21.54
N SER A 670 -20.18 13.15 22.10
CA SER A 670 -19.39 14.14 21.36
C SER A 670 -17.90 13.86 21.58
N SER A 671 -17.09 14.07 20.54
CA SER A 671 -15.64 13.92 20.61
C SER A 671 -14.96 15.25 20.98
N LEU A 672 -14.02 15.19 21.92
CA LEU A 672 -13.25 16.34 22.40
C LEU A 672 -11.81 16.31 21.87
N SER A 673 -11.21 15.13 21.67
CA SER A 673 -9.80 15.02 21.23
C SER A 673 -9.60 15.13 19.72
N ALA A 674 -10.65 14.88 18.93
CA ALA A 674 -10.66 14.99 17.46
C ALA A 674 -12.09 15.32 16.98
N ASP A 675 -12.29 15.65 15.70
CA ASP A 675 -13.65 15.79 15.15
C ASP A 675 -14.37 14.42 15.12
N CYS A 676 -15.69 14.42 15.31
CA CYS A 676 -16.52 13.21 15.24
C CYS A 676 -16.42 12.50 13.88
N LYS A 677 -16.07 13.24 12.82
CA LYS A 677 -15.77 12.66 11.50
C LYS A 677 -14.65 11.62 11.55
N VAL A 678 -13.62 11.84 12.37
CA VAL A 678 -12.49 10.91 12.50
C VAL A 678 -12.98 9.59 13.08
N ILE A 679 -13.77 9.63 14.16
CA ILE A 679 -14.34 8.43 14.80
C ILE A 679 -15.29 7.70 13.83
N HIS A 680 -16.14 8.44 13.11
CA HIS A 680 -17.02 7.90 12.08
C HIS A 680 -16.23 7.16 11.00
N GLU A 681 -15.14 7.74 10.50
CA GLU A 681 -14.28 7.11 9.52
C GLU A 681 -13.58 5.86 10.08
N PHE A 682 -13.09 5.88 11.33
CA PHE A 682 -12.49 4.70 11.95
C PHE A 682 -13.47 3.52 12.01
N ILE A 683 -14.71 3.77 12.45
CA ILE A 683 -15.75 2.73 12.52
C ILE A 683 -16.07 2.20 11.11
N GLY A 684 -16.36 3.10 10.16
CA GLY A 684 -16.67 2.71 8.78
C GLY A 684 -15.53 1.96 8.09
N GLY A 685 -14.29 2.39 8.33
CA GLY A 685 -13.09 1.77 7.79
C GLY A 685 -12.82 0.38 8.37
N TYR A 686 -12.97 0.18 9.69
CA TYR A 686 -12.85 -1.16 10.28
C TYR A 686 -13.94 -2.13 9.79
N ILE A 687 -15.17 -1.65 9.61
CA ILE A 687 -16.24 -2.44 8.99
C ILE A 687 -15.84 -2.83 7.56
N PHE A 688 -15.35 -1.86 6.77
CA PHE A 688 -14.86 -2.13 5.42
C PHE A 688 -13.73 -3.18 5.41
N MET A 689 -12.76 -3.07 6.32
CA MET A 689 -11.67 -4.05 6.46
C MET A 689 -12.19 -5.45 6.79
N SER A 690 -13.24 -5.56 7.60
CA SER A 690 -13.84 -6.84 8.01
C SER A 690 -14.63 -7.54 6.90
N MET A 691 -15.01 -6.82 5.84
CA MET A 691 -15.71 -7.36 4.67
C MET A 691 -14.76 -8.01 3.65
N ARG A 692 -13.45 -7.94 3.87
CA ARG A 692 -12.44 -8.62 3.05
C ARG A 692 -12.31 -10.09 3.46
N SER A 693 -12.21 -10.98 2.48
CA SER A 693 -11.88 -12.38 2.71
C SER A 693 -10.93 -12.90 1.61
N LYS A 694 -10.29 -14.05 1.84
CA LYS A 694 -9.42 -14.67 0.82
C LYS A 694 -10.20 -15.12 -0.42
N GLU A 695 -11.50 -15.42 -0.25
CA GLU A 695 -12.37 -16.00 -1.28
C GLU A 695 -13.22 -14.95 -2.00
N THR A 696 -13.51 -13.81 -1.35
CA THR A 696 -14.38 -12.74 -1.89
C THR A 696 -13.82 -11.35 -1.58
N ASN A 697 -14.01 -10.40 -2.50
CA ASN A 697 -13.55 -8.99 -2.41
C ASN A 697 -12.01 -8.81 -2.40
N GLN A 698 -11.29 -9.50 -3.29
CA GLN A 698 -9.85 -9.28 -3.48
C GLN A 698 -9.53 -7.93 -4.15
N THR A 699 -10.47 -7.37 -4.92
CA THR A 699 -10.33 -6.06 -5.55
C THR A 699 -10.84 -4.96 -4.61
N LEU A 700 -10.12 -3.84 -4.57
CA LEU A 700 -10.48 -2.70 -3.73
C LEU A 700 -11.76 -2.03 -4.23
N ASN A 701 -12.81 -2.01 -3.39
CA ASN A 701 -14.07 -1.34 -3.68
C ASN A 701 -14.10 0.06 -3.03
N GLU A 702 -13.58 1.06 -3.75
CA GLU A 702 -13.52 2.45 -3.26
C GLU A 702 -14.90 3.05 -3.01
N GLU A 703 -15.91 2.69 -3.83
CA GLU A 703 -17.28 3.19 -3.68
C GLU A 703 -17.89 2.75 -2.34
N LEU A 704 -17.72 1.46 -2.00
CA LEU A 704 -18.16 0.93 -0.71
C LEU A 704 -17.41 1.58 0.46
N PHE A 705 -16.10 1.78 0.33
CA PHE A 705 -15.31 2.49 1.35
C PHE A 705 -15.89 3.89 1.60
N HIS A 706 -16.15 4.67 0.55
CA HIS A 706 -16.74 6.00 0.68
C HIS A 706 -18.19 5.99 1.17
N LYS A 707 -18.97 4.95 0.86
CA LYS A 707 -20.32 4.77 1.43
C LYS A 707 -20.27 4.60 2.95
N LEU A 708 -19.24 3.92 3.47
CA LEU A 708 -19.09 3.67 4.90
C LEU A 708 -18.40 4.84 5.64
N THR A 709 -17.53 5.60 4.97
CA THR A 709 -16.69 6.63 5.60
C THR A 709 -17.05 8.07 5.24
N GLY A 710 -17.68 8.31 4.09
CA GLY A 710 -17.94 9.64 3.52
C GLY A 710 -18.96 10.47 4.28
N GLY A 711 -19.81 9.86 5.10
CA GLY A 711 -20.99 10.53 5.62
C GLY A 711 -22.02 10.66 4.49
N TRP A 712 -23.29 10.48 4.80
CA TRP A 712 -24.36 10.47 3.82
C TRP A 712 -24.52 11.89 3.28
N ASN A 713 -24.06 12.13 2.06
CA ASN A 713 -24.33 13.37 1.31
C ASN A 713 -25.78 13.37 0.80
#